data_AF-A0A8C9T673-F1
#
_entry.id   AF-A0A8C9T673-F1
#
_cell.length_a   1.000
_cell.length_b   1.000
_cell.length_c   1.000
_cell.angle_alpha   90.00
_cell.angle_beta   90.00
_cell.angle_gamma   90.00
#
_symmetry.space_group_name_H-M   'P 1'
#
loop_
_entity.id
_entity.type
_entity.pdbx_description
1 polymer ?
#
loop_
_entity_poly.entity_id
_entity_poly.type
_entity_poly.pdbx_seq_one_letter_code
_entity_poly.pdbx_strand_id
1 'polypeptide(L)'
;TDRRLGIIIALHLFQREPSVNLLESFVEHWKGITNYYIESTDDTIPARDTDIPWRLRQMLDILVYEERQQESEETGPCMEYLLQHKILETLCTLAKAQYPPGMNQQVLAFFSKLLAQIQQPVLHIINVYRPVQKMIRLCARPGSQTEREEAQFLLVICSRLKQDPYVLSYILEVKKAIASSDPSSTSRGDVAQVDGGTSSAGQKSRVALKAHEGLLLLVALPGEGTAVSLAENTRLCEMVTERLCELYSLIPSSLDPADIYGFPQMEWRWESVEDEDASFPGREQLEDFLVWLDFCNQLVKEAQMVLSVKLAKAIHHQWFAAVLQPQLLQMSEAGMLLTTTLLSCIVRHVSAPTLLEELVHFVLGDQRDLEHRASPQTFSLRHHLIEHCNHISDEISIATLRFFEELLQKSHEHILFNLVLRNLAQRNYVAPSPSGGSGAEDRELEEDPFFTDMYLESDFEHSRQLAAFPERRCELGHPSGETQVANIVNSFLCLVPQEAKTSQYVKGAGYETYIHDAHKLYKECKALSLEWGWPQFPEPLAPLPVNSDFFEGHFLQVLFDRIAHILEQPYELNLQVTSVLSRLAAFPHPHLHEYLLDPYISLAPRSRSLFSVLVRVIGDLMQRIQHIPNFTEKLVHIRKQLMGLEMDHVALLKGVIVLEEFCKELAAVVFVKHPVEEC
;
A
#
# COMPACT_ATOMS: atom_id res chain seq x y z
N THR A 1 29.18 4.70 -77.97
CA THR A 1 28.07 5.14 -77.10
C THR A 1 28.45 5.10 -75.62
N ASP A 2 29.32 4.18 -75.17
CA ASP A 2 29.73 4.07 -73.76
C ASP A 2 30.60 5.20 -73.17
N ARG A 3 31.44 5.88 -73.96
CA ARG A 3 32.27 6.97 -73.40
C ARG A 3 31.47 8.20 -72.97
N ARG A 4 30.29 8.45 -73.57
CA ARG A 4 29.43 9.56 -73.16
C ARG A 4 28.65 9.24 -71.88
N LEU A 5 28.26 7.98 -71.69
CA LEU A 5 27.58 7.54 -70.48
C LEU A 5 28.53 7.61 -69.26
N GLY A 6 29.78 7.15 -69.43
CA GLY A 6 30.81 7.26 -68.38
C GLY A 6 31.17 8.71 -68.01
N ILE A 7 31.16 9.63 -68.98
CA ILE A 7 31.40 11.07 -68.71
C ILE A 7 30.18 11.71 -68.02
N ILE A 8 28.95 11.32 -68.36
CA ILE A 8 27.73 11.81 -67.69
C ILE A 8 27.65 11.30 -66.26
N ILE A 9 27.97 10.02 -66.02
CA ILE A 9 28.03 9.42 -64.68
C ILE A 9 29.16 10.04 -63.85
N ALA A 10 30.34 10.29 -64.44
CA ALA A 10 31.41 11.02 -63.76
C ALA A 10 31.03 12.48 -63.48
N LEU A 11 30.33 13.16 -64.38
CA LEU A 11 29.82 14.53 -64.14
C LEU A 11 28.74 14.57 -63.06
N HIS A 12 27.92 13.52 -62.90
CA HIS A 12 26.95 13.41 -61.79
C HIS A 12 27.58 12.97 -60.47
N LEU A 13 28.61 12.12 -60.48
CA LEU A 13 29.34 11.69 -59.27
C LEU A 13 30.32 12.74 -58.74
N PHE A 14 30.84 13.62 -59.62
CA PHE A 14 31.77 14.71 -59.25
C PHE A 14 31.14 16.11 -59.29
N GLN A 15 29.85 16.24 -59.61
CA GLN A 15 29.09 17.39 -59.14
C GLN A 15 29.04 17.25 -57.61
N ARG A 16 29.87 18.03 -56.91
CA ARG A 16 29.52 18.44 -55.54
C ARG A 16 28.06 18.85 -55.62
N GLU A 17 27.16 18.13 -54.95
CA GLU A 17 25.83 18.65 -54.64
C GLU A 17 26.06 20.11 -54.20
N PRO A 18 25.32 21.08 -54.77
CA PRO A 18 25.48 22.46 -54.35
C PRO A 18 25.44 22.44 -52.83
N SER A 19 26.49 22.93 -52.16
CA SER A 19 26.54 22.96 -50.70
C SER A 19 25.33 23.76 -50.25
N VAL A 20 24.23 23.06 -49.93
CA VAL A 20 22.95 23.70 -49.67
C VAL A 20 23.20 24.59 -48.46
N ASN A 21 23.00 25.88 -48.65
CA ASN A 21 23.12 26.82 -47.55
C ASN A 21 21.97 26.54 -46.59
N LEU A 22 22.26 25.82 -45.50
CA LEU A 22 21.28 25.38 -44.52
C LEU A 22 20.47 26.57 -43.98
N LEU A 23 21.14 27.70 -43.74
CA LEU A 23 20.50 28.92 -43.26
C LEU A 23 19.52 29.49 -44.30
N GLU A 24 19.92 29.55 -45.57
CA GLU A 24 19.05 30.04 -46.63
C GLU A 24 17.79 29.17 -46.77
N SER A 25 17.96 27.85 -46.75
CA SER A 25 16.84 26.91 -46.78
C SER A 25 15.96 27.04 -45.53
N PHE A 26 16.53 27.18 -44.33
CA PHE A 26 15.77 27.41 -43.10
C PHE A 26 14.92 28.67 -43.18
N VAL A 27 15.51 29.78 -43.66
CA VAL A 27 14.83 31.07 -43.84
C VAL A 27 13.73 30.97 -44.90
N GLU A 28 13.94 30.22 -45.98
CA GLU A 28 12.93 29.98 -47.01
C GLU A 28 11.69 29.28 -46.43
N HIS A 29 11.88 28.21 -45.64
CA HIS A 29 10.77 27.51 -45.00
C HIS A 29 10.01 28.40 -44.01
N TRP A 30 10.72 29.20 -43.21
CA TRP A 30 10.09 30.17 -42.30
C TRP A 30 9.28 31.23 -43.05
N LYS A 31 9.84 31.80 -44.13
CA LYS A 31 9.13 32.75 -44.99
C LYS A 31 7.89 32.13 -45.61
N GLY A 32 7.96 30.88 -46.04
CA GLY A 32 6.80 30.15 -46.56
C GLY A 32 5.66 30.03 -45.54
N ILE A 33 5.98 29.81 -44.25
CA ILE A 33 4.98 29.80 -43.17
C ILE A 33 4.38 31.19 -43.00
N THR A 34 5.19 32.25 -42.92
CA THR A 34 4.66 33.61 -42.74
C THR A 34 3.88 34.12 -43.94
N ASN A 35 4.30 33.76 -45.16
CA ASN A 35 3.62 34.15 -46.39
C ASN A 35 2.22 33.53 -46.49
N TYR A 36 2.00 32.33 -45.94
CA TYR A 36 0.65 31.77 -45.84
C TYR A 36 -0.32 32.75 -45.16
N TYR A 37 0.10 33.42 -44.08
CA TYR A 37 -0.73 34.40 -43.37
C TYR A 37 -0.87 35.75 -44.07
N ILE A 38 -0.04 36.00 -45.09
CA ILE A 38 -0.07 37.23 -45.89
C ILE A 38 -0.92 37.03 -47.15
N GLU A 39 -0.83 35.85 -47.77
CA GLU A 39 -1.39 35.55 -49.10
C GLU A 39 -2.70 34.74 -49.03
N SER A 40 -2.91 33.92 -48.01
CA SER A 40 -4.13 33.09 -47.90
C SER A 40 -5.35 33.95 -47.58
N THR A 41 -6.41 33.78 -48.37
CA THR A 41 -7.73 34.40 -48.16
C THR A 41 -8.80 33.41 -47.69
N ASP A 42 -8.48 32.12 -47.62
CA ASP A 42 -9.39 31.07 -47.15
C ASP A 42 -9.07 30.71 -45.71
N ASP A 43 -9.93 31.19 -44.81
CA ASP A 43 -9.78 31.09 -43.37
C ASP A 43 -10.23 29.73 -42.78
N THR A 44 -10.74 28.83 -43.63
CA THR A 44 -11.46 27.64 -43.18
C THR A 44 -10.63 26.35 -43.26
N ILE A 45 -9.52 26.35 -44.01
CA ILE A 45 -8.70 25.17 -44.22
C ILE A 45 -7.92 24.85 -42.93
N PRO A 46 -8.04 23.64 -42.34
CA PRO A 46 -7.30 23.27 -41.16
C PRO A 46 -5.78 23.29 -41.39
N ALA A 47 -5.01 23.71 -40.38
CA ALA A 47 -3.56 23.82 -40.45
C ALA A 47 -2.86 22.53 -40.93
N ARG A 48 -3.42 21.36 -40.56
CA ARG A 48 -2.90 20.03 -40.96
C ARG A 48 -2.92 19.78 -42.47
N ASP A 49 -3.81 20.46 -43.20
CA ASP A 49 -4.05 20.27 -44.64
C ASP A 49 -3.32 21.34 -45.48
N THR A 50 -2.51 22.18 -44.83
CA THR A 50 -1.66 23.20 -45.45
C THR A 50 -0.20 22.73 -45.56
N ASP A 51 0.66 23.53 -46.19
CA ASP A 51 2.11 23.30 -46.20
C ASP A 51 2.79 23.54 -44.83
N ILE A 52 2.10 24.18 -43.88
CA ILE A 52 2.68 24.60 -42.59
C ILE A 52 3.34 23.42 -41.84
N PRO A 53 2.68 22.26 -41.65
CA PRO A 53 3.28 21.13 -40.93
C PRO A 53 4.53 20.59 -41.62
N TRP A 54 4.55 20.59 -42.97
CA TRP A 54 5.73 20.16 -43.72
C TRP A 54 6.88 21.15 -43.55
N ARG A 55 6.62 22.46 -43.67
CA ARG A 55 7.66 23.50 -43.47
C ARG A 55 8.23 23.49 -42.06
N LEU A 56 7.39 23.35 -41.03
CA LEU A 56 7.84 23.22 -39.63
C LEU A 56 8.73 21.99 -39.43
N ARG A 57 8.41 20.85 -40.06
CA ARG A 57 9.26 19.65 -40.03
C ARG A 57 10.61 19.90 -40.71
N GLN A 58 10.62 20.49 -41.90
CA GLN A 58 11.88 20.81 -42.60
C GLN A 58 12.76 21.75 -41.79
N MET A 59 12.19 22.80 -41.19
CA MET A 59 12.94 23.68 -40.29
C MET A 59 13.58 22.92 -39.13
N LEU A 60 12.85 21.98 -38.51
CA LEU A 60 13.38 21.14 -37.44
C LEU A 60 14.49 20.20 -37.94
N ASP A 61 14.28 19.51 -39.06
CA ASP A 61 15.24 18.57 -39.63
C ASP A 61 16.55 19.29 -39.97
N ILE A 62 16.48 20.53 -40.49
CA ILE A 62 17.65 21.38 -40.74
C ILE A 62 18.38 21.71 -39.43
N LEU A 63 17.68 22.09 -38.36
CA LEU A 63 18.31 22.40 -37.06
C LEU A 63 19.00 21.17 -36.45
N VAL A 64 18.35 20.01 -36.51
CA VAL A 64 18.91 18.75 -36.00
C VAL A 64 20.10 18.29 -36.85
N TYR A 65 20.03 18.49 -38.16
CA TYR A 65 21.16 18.19 -39.04
C TYR A 65 22.34 19.14 -38.78
N GLU A 66 22.08 20.45 -38.64
CA GLU A 66 23.11 21.45 -38.29
C GLU A 66 23.85 21.06 -37.01
N GLU A 67 23.13 20.78 -35.92
CA GLU A 67 23.73 20.39 -34.64
C GLU A 67 24.59 19.12 -34.77
N ARG A 68 24.17 18.14 -35.57
CA ARG A 68 24.93 16.89 -35.78
C ARG A 68 26.20 17.07 -36.60
N GLN A 69 26.24 18.08 -37.48
CA GLN A 69 27.41 18.37 -38.32
C GLN A 69 28.41 19.31 -37.62
N GLN A 70 28.02 19.96 -36.52
CA GLN A 70 28.90 20.86 -35.80
C GLN A 70 29.96 20.11 -34.98
N GLU A 71 31.22 20.47 -35.19
CA GLU A 71 32.36 20.01 -34.38
C GLU A 71 32.66 20.96 -33.20
N SER A 72 32.05 22.15 -33.17
CA SER A 72 32.23 23.20 -32.16
C SER A 72 31.05 23.27 -31.19
N GLU A 73 31.28 23.70 -29.95
CA GLU A 73 30.22 23.96 -28.94
C GLU A 73 29.41 25.24 -29.23
N GLU A 74 29.75 25.99 -30.27
CA GLU A 74 29.05 27.23 -30.65
C GLU A 74 27.69 26.95 -31.30
N THR A 75 26.72 27.87 -31.10
CA THR A 75 25.39 27.76 -31.70
C THR A 75 25.47 27.91 -33.22
N GLY A 76 24.87 26.97 -33.96
CA GLY A 76 24.85 27.01 -35.43
C GLY A 76 24.02 28.17 -36.00
N PRO A 77 24.31 28.62 -37.24
CA PRO A 77 23.67 29.79 -37.83
C PRO A 77 22.15 29.69 -37.96
N CYS A 78 21.58 28.49 -38.19
CA CYS A 78 20.13 28.32 -38.25
C CYS A 78 19.50 28.47 -36.86
N MET A 79 20.11 27.88 -35.83
CA MET A 79 19.66 28.04 -34.44
C MET A 79 19.81 29.50 -33.98
N GLU A 80 20.91 30.18 -34.31
CA GLU A 80 21.07 31.60 -34.05
C GLU A 80 19.97 32.43 -34.70
N TYR A 81 19.63 32.17 -35.96
CA TYR A 81 18.55 32.85 -36.65
C TYR A 81 17.21 32.64 -35.94
N LEU A 82 16.89 31.40 -35.52
CA LEU A 82 15.69 31.08 -34.76
C LEU A 82 15.59 31.89 -33.46
N LEU A 83 16.71 32.00 -32.74
CA LEU A 83 16.78 32.72 -31.46
C LEU A 83 16.72 34.24 -31.64
N GLN A 84 17.49 34.80 -32.58
CA GLN A 84 17.58 36.25 -32.84
C GLN A 84 16.25 36.80 -33.36
N HIS A 85 15.61 36.09 -34.29
CA HIS A 85 14.33 36.50 -34.88
C HIS A 85 13.12 36.08 -34.04
N LYS A 86 13.33 35.50 -32.84
CA LYS A 86 12.28 35.09 -31.89
C LYS A 86 11.18 34.26 -32.57
N ILE A 87 11.57 33.33 -33.43
CA ILE A 87 10.62 32.51 -34.21
C ILE A 87 9.65 31.75 -33.28
N LEU A 88 10.16 31.19 -32.17
CA LEU A 88 9.35 30.48 -31.18
C LEU A 88 8.28 31.37 -30.53
N GLU A 89 8.60 32.64 -30.30
CA GLU A 89 7.65 33.62 -29.77
C GLU A 89 6.52 33.88 -30.77
N THR A 90 6.86 34.07 -32.05
CA THR A 90 5.90 34.22 -33.13
C THR A 90 5.02 32.97 -33.24
N LEU A 91 5.59 31.77 -33.18
CA LEU A 91 4.81 30.53 -33.18
C LEU A 91 3.83 30.45 -32.00
N CYS A 92 4.19 30.92 -30.81
CA CYS A 92 3.26 31.01 -29.68
C CYS A 92 2.07 31.94 -29.97
N THR A 93 2.31 33.06 -30.67
CA THR A 93 1.22 33.98 -31.06
C THR A 93 0.27 33.34 -32.08
N LEU A 94 0.81 32.59 -33.05
CA LEU A 94 0.03 31.84 -34.03
C LEU A 94 -0.77 30.71 -33.36
N ALA A 95 -0.15 29.98 -32.43
CA ALA A 95 -0.82 28.95 -31.64
C ALA A 95 -1.99 29.52 -30.82
N LYS A 96 -1.79 30.67 -30.17
CA LYS A 96 -2.83 31.36 -29.41
C LYS A 96 -3.98 31.83 -30.30
N ALA A 97 -3.70 32.26 -31.52
CA ALA A 97 -4.70 32.70 -32.49
C ALA A 97 -5.55 31.52 -33.02
N GLN A 98 -5.04 30.29 -32.98
CA GLN A 98 -5.67 29.09 -33.55
C GLN A 98 -6.12 29.26 -35.01
N TYR A 99 -5.44 30.12 -35.73
CA TYR A 99 -5.66 30.40 -37.14
C TYR A 99 -4.39 29.98 -37.89
N PRO A 100 -4.49 29.18 -38.98
CA PRO A 100 -5.67 28.40 -39.38
C PRO A 100 -6.10 27.37 -38.31
N PRO A 101 -7.34 26.84 -38.35
CA PRO A 101 -7.85 25.91 -37.34
C PRO A 101 -6.90 24.74 -37.08
N GLY A 102 -6.55 24.48 -35.81
CA GLY A 102 -5.60 23.43 -35.43
C GLY A 102 -4.13 23.86 -35.42
N MET A 103 -3.81 25.15 -35.62
CA MET A 103 -2.43 25.65 -35.55
C MET A 103 -1.75 25.37 -34.21
N ASN A 104 -2.48 25.44 -33.08
CA ASN A 104 -1.94 25.08 -31.76
C ASN A 104 -1.37 23.65 -31.71
N GLN A 105 -2.07 22.69 -32.34
CA GLN A 105 -1.63 21.31 -32.44
C GLN A 105 -0.27 21.20 -33.17
N GLN A 106 -0.12 21.93 -34.28
CA GLN A 106 1.12 21.93 -35.08
C GLN A 106 2.28 22.57 -34.31
N VAL A 107 2.01 23.65 -33.58
CA VAL A 107 3.03 24.33 -32.76
C VAL A 107 3.44 23.46 -31.57
N LEU A 108 2.50 22.86 -30.83
CA LEU A 108 2.83 21.91 -29.75
C LEU A 108 3.67 20.74 -30.26
N ALA A 109 3.33 20.18 -31.42
CA ALA A 109 4.10 19.11 -32.04
C ALA A 109 5.52 19.57 -32.42
N PHE A 110 5.67 20.78 -32.96
CA PHE A 110 6.98 21.35 -33.29
C PHE A 110 7.82 21.57 -32.02
N PHE A 111 7.27 22.22 -30.99
CA PHE A 111 7.95 22.44 -29.70
C PHE A 111 8.37 21.12 -29.05
N SER A 112 7.47 20.13 -29.02
CA SER A 112 7.76 18.80 -28.47
C SER A 112 8.93 18.14 -29.18
N LYS A 113 8.97 18.18 -30.52
CA LYS A 113 10.05 17.56 -31.28
C LYS A 113 11.36 18.35 -31.20
N LEU A 114 11.29 19.68 -31.23
CA LEU A 114 12.45 20.54 -31.03
C LEU A 114 13.12 20.26 -29.69
N LEU A 115 12.34 20.30 -28.61
CA LEU A 115 12.84 20.00 -27.26
C LEU A 115 13.23 18.54 -27.08
N ALA A 116 12.72 17.59 -27.88
CA ALA A 116 13.10 16.19 -27.77
C ALA A 116 14.38 15.85 -28.56
N GLN A 117 14.64 16.53 -29.69
CA GLN A 117 15.68 16.15 -30.65
C GLN A 117 16.96 16.99 -30.55
N ILE A 118 16.88 18.26 -30.17
CA ILE A 118 18.06 19.11 -29.96
C ILE A 118 18.80 18.64 -28.70
N GLN A 119 20.10 18.42 -28.79
CA GLN A 119 20.92 17.92 -27.67
C GLN A 119 21.44 19.05 -26.78
N GLN A 120 21.71 20.22 -27.34
CA GLN A 120 22.16 21.39 -26.58
C GLN A 120 21.15 21.79 -25.48
N PRO A 121 21.61 22.31 -24.32
CA PRO A 121 20.76 22.72 -23.20
C PRO A 121 20.05 24.05 -23.48
N VAL A 122 19.11 24.04 -24.42
CA VAL A 122 18.44 25.24 -24.94
C VAL A 122 17.47 25.89 -23.94
N LEU A 123 17.03 25.17 -22.91
CA LEU A 123 16.05 25.69 -21.94
C LEU A 123 16.64 26.75 -20.98
N HIS A 124 17.96 26.93 -20.93
CA HIS A 124 18.55 28.09 -20.26
C HIS A 124 18.36 29.40 -21.03
N ILE A 125 18.05 29.31 -22.33
CA ILE A 125 17.99 30.46 -23.22
C ILE A 125 16.62 31.14 -23.09
N ILE A 126 16.63 32.45 -22.82
CA ILE A 126 15.41 33.27 -22.64
C ILE A 126 14.44 33.22 -23.82
N ASN A 127 14.98 33.15 -25.04
CA ASN A 127 14.19 33.06 -26.27
C ASN A 127 13.62 31.65 -26.50
N VAL A 128 13.87 30.70 -25.59
CA VAL A 128 13.30 29.34 -25.61
C VAL A 128 12.40 29.13 -24.40
N TYR A 129 12.87 29.34 -23.17
CA TYR A 129 12.05 29.05 -21.98
C TYR A 129 10.81 29.96 -21.87
N ARG A 130 10.88 31.23 -22.31
CA ARG A 130 9.69 32.11 -22.29
C ARG A 130 8.60 31.65 -23.26
N PRO A 131 8.92 31.31 -24.52
CA PRO A 131 7.97 30.64 -25.41
C PRO A 131 7.43 29.32 -24.82
N VAL A 132 8.28 28.50 -24.20
CA VAL A 132 7.84 27.26 -23.52
C VAL A 132 6.84 27.56 -22.40
N GLN A 133 7.10 28.53 -21.52
CA GLN A 133 6.17 28.98 -20.49
C GLN A 133 4.84 29.46 -21.09
N LYS A 134 4.86 30.16 -22.22
CA LYS A 134 3.64 30.59 -22.90
C LYS A 134 2.86 29.40 -23.42
N MET A 135 3.52 28.42 -24.03
CA MET A 135 2.87 27.20 -24.50
C MET A 135 2.25 26.42 -23.34
N ILE A 136 2.93 26.29 -22.20
CA ILE A 136 2.36 25.65 -20.99
C ILE A 136 1.06 26.34 -20.56
N ARG A 137 1.01 27.68 -20.58
CA ARG A 137 -0.22 28.44 -20.25
C ARG A 137 -1.33 28.32 -21.30
N LEU A 138 -1.02 27.83 -22.50
CA LEU A 138 -2.02 27.56 -23.54
C LEU A 138 -2.62 26.15 -23.44
N CYS A 139 -2.02 25.26 -22.64
CA CYS A 139 -2.55 23.93 -22.36
C CYS A 139 -3.81 23.98 -21.48
N ALA A 140 -4.55 22.87 -21.43
CA ALA A 140 -5.74 22.64 -20.60
C ALA A 140 -6.87 23.67 -20.80
N ARG A 141 -7.02 24.19 -22.03
CA ARG A 141 -8.14 25.07 -22.37
C ARG A 141 -9.45 24.28 -22.53
N PRO A 142 -10.56 24.72 -21.92
CA PRO A 142 -11.85 24.06 -22.08
C PRO A 142 -12.24 23.91 -23.56
N GLY A 143 -12.62 22.70 -23.96
CA GLY A 143 -13.02 22.39 -25.34
C GLY A 143 -11.87 22.21 -26.36
N SER A 144 -10.61 22.24 -25.92
CA SER A 144 -9.47 21.99 -26.81
C SER A 144 -9.36 20.50 -27.17
N GLN A 145 -9.06 20.20 -28.44
CA GLN A 145 -8.83 18.83 -28.93
C GLN A 145 -7.33 18.46 -28.96
N THR A 146 -6.49 19.17 -28.20
CA THR A 146 -5.02 19.06 -28.21
C THR A 146 -4.43 18.28 -27.04
N GLU A 147 -5.26 17.60 -26.23
CA GLU A 147 -4.83 16.88 -25.02
C GLU A 147 -3.66 15.91 -25.27
N ARG A 148 -3.66 15.23 -26.43
CA ARG A 148 -2.58 14.32 -26.84
C ARG A 148 -1.24 15.04 -27.02
N GLU A 149 -1.27 16.16 -27.74
CA GLU A 149 -0.07 16.96 -28.01
C GLU A 149 0.40 17.70 -26.76
N GLU A 150 -0.52 18.15 -25.92
CA GLU A 150 -0.22 18.79 -24.62
C GLU A 150 0.47 17.81 -23.67
N ALA A 151 -0.09 16.60 -23.49
CA ALA A 151 0.53 15.58 -22.65
C ALA A 151 1.91 15.17 -23.17
N GLN A 152 2.08 15.03 -24.49
CA GLN A 152 3.39 14.78 -25.09
C GLN A 152 4.37 15.93 -24.85
N PHE A 153 3.93 17.17 -25.02
CA PHE A 153 4.74 18.36 -24.81
C PHE A 153 5.22 18.48 -23.36
N LEU A 154 4.31 18.34 -22.40
CA LEU A 154 4.62 18.38 -20.97
C LEU A 154 5.55 17.23 -20.57
N LEU A 155 5.36 16.01 -21.09
CA LEU A 155 6.25 14.88 -20.85
C LEU A 155 7.67 15.15 -21.35
N VAL A 156 7.83 15.75 -22.53
CA VAL A 156 9.15 16.13 -23.07
C VAL A 156 9.82 17.18 -22.17
N ILE A 157 9.06 18.16 -21.67
CA ILE A 157 9.59 19.14 -20.71
C ILE A 157 10.07 18.45 -19.43
N CYS A 158 9.27 17.56 -18.86
CA CYS A 158 9.64 16.82 -17.65
C CYS A 158 10.90 15.95 -17.87
N SER A 159 11.02 15.32 -19.04
CA SER A 159 12.23 14.59 -19.44
C SER A 159 13.47 15.49 -19.50
N ARG A 160 13.32 16.73 -20.01
CA ARG A 160 14.42 17.71 -20.05
C ARG A 160 14.76 18.28 -18.68
N LEU A 161 13.76 18.50 -17.82
CA LEU A 161 13.98 18.87 -16.43
C LEU A 161 14.74 17.77 -15.66
N LYS A 162 14.50 16.49 -15.97
CA LYS A 162 15.26 15.40 -15.37
C LYS A 162 16.73 15.41 -15.75
N GLN A 163 17.04 15.83 -16.98
CA GLN A 163 18.44 16.00 -17.44
C GLN A 163 19.09 17.24 -16.80
N ASP A 164 18.30 18.29 -16.59
CA ASP A 164 18.77 19.57 -16.03
C ASP A 164 17.73 20.20 -15.07
N PRO A 165 17.80 19.85 -13.77
CA PRO A 165 16.80 20.26 -12.78
C PRO A 165 16.78 21.76 -12.48
N TYR A 166 17.89 22.48 -12.69
CA TYR A 166 18.00 23.90 -12.38
C TYR A 166 17.05 24.76 -13.22
N VAL A 167 16.69 24.25 -14.41
CA VAL A 167 15.75 24.89 -15.33
C VAL A 167 14.34 25.02 -14.75
N LEU A 168 13.97 24.18 -13.77
CA LEU A 168 12.64 24.20 -13.18
C LEU A 168 12.26 25.59 -12.65
N SER A 169 13.21 26.30 -12.05
CA SER A 169 13.00 27.65 -11.51
C SER A 169 12.58 28.66 -12.58
N TYR A 170 13.12 28.52 -13.80
CA TYR A 170 12.70 29.31 -14.95
C TYR A 170 11.30 28.89 -15.38
N ILE A 171 11.00 27.60 -15.48
CA ILE A 171 9.70 27.12 -15.99
C ILE A 171 8.54 27.45 -15.04
N LEU A 172 8.71 27.27 -13.73
CA LEU A 172 7.64 27.48 -12.73
C LEU A 172 7.32 28.94 -12.44
N GLU A 173 8.09 29.91 -12.96
CA GLU A 173 7.94 31.33 -12.62
C GLU A 173 7.85 31.55 -11.10
N VAL A 174 8.86 31.10 -10.35
CA VAL A 174 8.94 31.41 -8.92
C VAL A 174 9.04 32.93 -8.77
N LYS A 175 7.90 33.60 -8.64
CA LYS A 175 7.84 35.00 -8.26
C LYS A 175 8.45 35.07 -6.88
N LYS A 176 9.67 35.62 -6.76
CA LYS A 176 10.15 36.13 -5.47
C LYS A 176 9.07 37.08 -4.96
N ALA A 177 8.35 36.65 -3.95
CA ALA A 177 7.31 37.45 -3.31
C ALA A 177 7.96 38.72 -2.75
N ILE A 178 7.85 39.82 -3.50
CA ILE A 178 7.90 41.15 -2.91
C ILE A 178 6.49 41.38 -2.41
N ALA A 179 6.36 41.50 -1.09
CA ALA A 179 5.11 41.71 -0.39
C ALA A 179 4.36 42.93 -0.97
N SER A 180 3.22 42.68 -1.58
CA SER A 180 2.12 43.63 -1.65
C SER A 180 0.82 42.83 -1.67
N SER A 181 0.14 42.88 -0.54
CA SER A 181 -1.22 42.43 -0.30
C SER A 181 -2.20 43.06 -1.31
N ASP A 182 -3.01 42.22 -1.96
CA ASP A 182 -4.44 42.51 -2.20
C ASP A 182 -5.19 41.21 -2.57
N PRO A 183 -6.28 40.85 -1.86
CA PRO A 183 -7.07 39.66 -2.15
C PRO A 183 -8.37 40.05 -2.86
N SER A 184 -8.47 39.87 -4.17
CA SER A 184 -9.77 39.73 -4.84
C SER A 184 -9.65 39.30 -6.31
N SER A 185 -9.94 38.03 -6.59
CA SER A 185 -10.80 37.61 -7.73
C SER A 185 -10.78 36.07 -7.87
N THR A 186 -11.60 35.38 -7.07
CA THR A 186 -11.93 33.98 -7.32
C THR A 186 -13.23 33.95 -8.13
N SER A 187 -13.13 33.91 -9.46
CA SER A 187 -14.28 33.66 -10.31
C SER A 187 -14.58 32.15 -10.29
N ARG A 188 -15.61 31.76 -9.52
CA ARG A 188 -16.35 30.51 -9.71
C ARG A 188 -16.89 30.50 -11.14
N GLY A 189 -16.42 29.57 -11.96
CA GLY A 189 -17.01 29.25 -13.26
C GLY A 189 -17.95 28.07 -13.08
N ASP A 190 -19.24 28.34 -13.22
CA ASP A 190 -20.31 27.35 -13.23
C ASP A 190 -20.10 26.29 -14.33
N VAL A 191 -20.40 25.04 -13.96
CA VAL A 191 -20.38 23.87 -14.84
C VAL A 191 -21.51 23.99 -15.85
N ALA A 192 -21.17 24.27 -17.11
CA ALA A 192 -22.08 24.12 -18.24
C ALA A 192 -21.77 22.81 -18.96
N GLN A 193 -22.72 21.89 -18.85
CA GLN A 193 -22.83 20.61 -19.52
C GLN A 193 -22.93 20.82 -21.04
N VAL A 194 -21.98 20.29 -21.82
CA VAL A 194 -22.11 20.15 -23.28
C VAL A 194 -21.64 18.75 -23.67
N ASP A 195 -22.60 17.95 -24.13
CA ASP A 195 -22.45 16.65 -24.76
C ASP A 195 -21.61 16.70 -26.04
N GLY A 196 -20.93 15.57 -26.33
CA GLY A 196 -20.86 15.05 -27.69
C GLY A 196 -19.59 15.29 -28.49
N GLY A 197 -18.46 14.74 -28.04
CA GLY A 197 -17.29 14.49 -28.88
C GLY A 197 -16.64 13.17 -28.50
N THR A 198 -16.96 12.11 -29.25
CA THR A 198 -16.49 10.73 -29.06
C THR A 198 -14.97 10.61 -29.28
N SER A 199 -14.18 11.01 -28.28
CA SER A 199 -12.83 10.47 -28.11
C SER A 199 -12.95 9.05 -27.56
N SER A 200 -12.43 8.07 -28.31
CA SER A 200 -12.46 6.67 -27.90
C SER A 200 -11.80 6.50 -26.51
N ALA A 201 -12.35 5.62 -25.67
CA ALA A 201 -11.86 5.38 -24.31
C ALA A 201 -10.33 5.13 -24.27
N GLY A 202 -9.79 4.40 -25.25
CA GLY A 202 -8.35 4.14 -25.37
C GLY A 202 -7.48 5.37 -25.65
N GLN A 203 -8.03 6.44 -26.24
CA GLN A 203 -7.30 7.68 -26.46
C GLN A 203 -7.16 8.48 -25.15
N LYS A 204 -8.21 8.51 -24.31
CA LYS A 204 -8.18 9.15 -22.99
C LYS A 204 -7.19 8.46 -22.04
N SER A 205 -7.15 7.13 -22.07
CA SER A 205 -6.18 6.33 -21.30
C SER A 205 -4.72 6.69 -21.66
N ARG A 206 -4.37 6.78 -22.96
CA ARG A 206 -3.01 7.13 -23.40
C ARG A 206 -2.56 8.55 -23.02
N VAL A 207 -3.49 9.50 -22.99
CA VAL A 207 -3.20 10.88 -22.55
C VAL A 207 -2.91 10.90 -21.06
N ALA A 208 -3.76 10.25 -20.26
CA ALA A 208 -3.58 10.15 -18.81
C ALA A 208 -2.24 9.48 -18.45
N LEU A 209 -1.89 8.37 -19.10
CA LEU A 209 -0.62 7.68 -18.88
C LEU A 209 0.60 8.60 -19.10
N LYS A 210 0.63 9.38 -20.19
CA LYS A 210 1.72 10.33 -20.43
C LYS A 210 1.79 11.44 -19.41
N ALA A 211 0.64 11.93 -18.95
CA ALA A 211 0.57 12.94 -17.90
C ALA A 211 1.12 12.38 -16.57
N HIS A 212 0.73 11.15 -16.22
CA HIS A 212 1.22 10.44 -15.02
C HIS A 212 2.74 10.19 -15.08
N GLU A 213 3.25 9.74 -16.23
CA GLU A 213 4.70 9.60 -16.45
C GLU A 213 5.45 10.93 -16.33
N GLY A 214 4.91 12.00 -16.91
CA GLY A 214 5.48 13.34 -16.79
C GLY A 214 5.55 13.81 -15.34
N LEU A 215 4.48 13.58 -14.58
CA LEU A 215 4.43 13.93 -13.16
C LEU A 215 5.43 13.12 -12.32
N LEU A 216 5.59 11.83 -12.60
CA LEU A 216 6.60 11.00 -11.94
C LEU A 216 8.03 11.51 -12.19
N LEU A 217 8.33 11.92 -13.43
CA LEU A 217 9.63 12.53 -13.74
C LEU A 217 9.83 13.86 -12.99
N LEU A 218 8.77 14.64 -12.80
CA LEU A 218 8.80 15.93 -12.12
C LEU A 218 9.04 15.79 -10.61
N VAL A 219 8.35 14.86 -9.94
CA VAL A 219 8.53 14.66 -8.48
C VAL A 219 9.86 13.99 -8.14
N ALA A 220 10.41 13.21 -9.06
CA ALA A 220 11.70 12.53 -8.93
C ALA A 220 12.91 13.43 -9.22
N LEU A 221 12.71 14.71 -9.53
CA LEU A 221 13.81 15.64 -9.78
C LEU A 221 14.72 15.78 -8.53
N PRO A 222 16.05 15.67 -8.69
CA PRO A 222 16.95 15.77 -7.56
C PRO A 222 17.07 17.22 -7.05
N GLY A 223 17.40 17.35 -5.77
CA GLY A 223 17.66 18.63 -5.12
C GLY A 223 16.51 19.09 -4.22
N GLU A 224 16.84 19.43 -2.97
CA GLU A 224 15.88 19.84 -1.96
C GLU A 224 15.10 21.11 -2.35
N GLY A 225 15.77 22.10 -2.97
CA GLY A 225 15.12 23.34 -3.42
C GLY A 225 14.04 23.12 -4.49
N THR A 226 14.22 22.12 -5.36
CA THR A 226 13.22 21.70 -6.35
C THR A 226 12.01 21.10 -5.66
N ALA A 227 12.24 20.18 -4.71
CA ALA A 227 11.19 19.55 -3.93
C ALA A 227 10.37 20.57 -3.14
N VAL A 228 11.04 21.51 -2.46
CA VAL A 228 10.39 22.63 -1.74
C VAL A 228 9.60 23.50 -2.70
N SER A 229 10.15 23.85 -3.87
CA SER A 229 9.43 24.67 -4.84
C SER A 229 8.18 23.97 -5.37
N LEU A 230 8.24 22.67 -5.67
CA LEU A 230 7.07 21.89 -6.07
C LEU A 230 6.05 21.82 -4.94
N ALA A 231 6.51 21.57 -3.72
CA ALA A 231 5.68 21.47 -2.53
C ALA A 231 4.96 22.80 -2.21
N GLU A 232 5.63 23.95 -2.26
CA GLU A 232 5.12 25.23 -1.77
C GLU A 232 4.55 26.14 -2.86
N ASN A 233 5.12 26.11 -4.07
CA ASN A 233 4.73 27.03 -5.14
C ASN A 233 3.72 26.40 -6.12
N THR A 234 3.29 25.16 -5.89
CA THR A 234 2.29 24.49 -6.73
C THR A 234 1.16 23.91 -5.88
N ARG A 235 0.01 23.66 -6.50
CA ARG A 235 -1.14 22.97 -5.88
C ARG A 235 -1.07 21.45 -6.05
N LEU A 236 0.11 20.88 -6.33
CA LEU A 236 0.25 19.47 -6.68
C LEU A 236 -0.33 18.54 -5.60
N CYS A 237 0.07 18.72 -4.33
CA CYS A 237 -0.41 17.86 -3.24
C CYS A 237 -1.92 17.97 -3.04
N GLU A 238 -2.49 19.17 -3.20
CA GLU A 238 -3.93 19.41 -3.11
C GLU A 238 -4.66 18.69 -4.25
N MET A 239 -4.25 18.90 -5.49
CA MET A 239 -4.92 18.32 -6.67
C MET A 239 -4.87 16.78 -6.68
N VAL A 240 -3.74 16.19 -6.27
CA VAL A 240 -3.60 14.73 -6.19
C VAL A 240 -4.56 14.14 -5.15
N THR A 241 -4.68 14.83 -4.01
CA THR A 241 -5.51 14.37 -2.90
C THR A 241 -7.00 14.64 -3.14
N GLU A 242 -7.35 15.80 -3.71
CA GLU A 242 -8.70 16.13 -4.17
C GLU A 242 -9.21 15.05 -5.13
N ARG A 243 -8.40 14.65 -6.12
CA ARG A 243 -8.76 13.59 -7.06
C ARG A 243 -8.95 12.24 -6.38
N LEU A 244 -8.12 11.90 -5.39
CA LEU A 244 -8.27 10.68 -4.59
C LEU A 244 -9.60 10.68 -3.83
N CYS A 245 -9.97 11.82 -3.23
CA CYS A 245 -11.24 11.99 -2.53
C CYS A 245 -12.43 11.89 -3.48
N GLU A 246 -12.35 12.51 -4.66
CA GLU A 246 -13.38 12.41 -5.70
C GLU A 246 -13.62 10.95 -6.09
N LEU A 247 -12.57 10.22 -6.46
CA LEU A 247 -12.67 8.82 -6.87
C LEU A 247 -13.21 7.93 -5.76
N TYR A 248 -12.75 8.13 -4.53
CA TYR A 248 -13.28 7.40 -3.37
C TYR A 248 -14.78 7.68 -3.15
N SER A 249 -15.23 8.93 -3.35
CA SER A 249 -16.63 9.30 -3.20
C SER A 249 -17.56 8.72 -4.27
N LEU A 250 -17.01 8.27 -5.40
CA LEU A 250 -17.75 7.61 -6.47
C LEU A 250 -18.00 6.13 -6.21
N ILE A 251 -17.32 5.52 -5.23
CA ILE A 251 -17.51 4.11 -4.87
C ILE A 251 -18.93 3.93 -4.31
N PRO A 252 -19.78 3.07 -4.91
CA PRO A 252 -21.14 2.86 -4.43
C PRO A 252 -21.18 2.29 -3.03
N SER A 253 -22.05 2.81 -2.16
CA SER A 253 -22.30 2.26 -0.83
C SER A 253 -23.00 0.89 -0.84
N SER A 254 -23.49 0.45 -2.00
CA SER A 254 -24.12 -0.85 -2.22
C SER A 254 -23.15 -1.93 -2.69
N LEU A 255 -21.86 -1.63 -2.76
CA LEU A 255 -20.82 -2.57 -3.19
C LEU A 255 -20.74 -3.74 -2.20
N ASP A 256 -20.75 -4.97 -2.70
CA ASP A 256 -20.64 -6.17 -1.86
C ASP A 256 -19.21 -6.30 -1.34
N PRO A 257 -18.98 -6.39 -0.01
CA PRO A 257 -17.67 -6.68 0.55
C PRO A 257 -16.99 -7.92 -0.02
N ALA A 258 -17.75 -8.94 -0.43
CA ALA A 258 -17.22 -10.16 -1.04
C ALA A 258 -16.43 -9.88 -2.34
N ASP A 259 -16.93 -8.95 -3.16
CA ASP A 259 -16.32 -8.56 -4.44
C ASP A 259 -14.99 -7.82 -4.24
N ILE A 260 -14.82 -7.15 -3.09
CA ILE A 260 -13.59 -6.41 -2.74
C ILE A 260 -12.49 -7.37 -2.27
N TYR A 261 -12.82 -8.44 -1.54
CA TYR A 261 -11.82 -9.38 -1.03
C TYR A 261 -11.07 -10.11 -2.14
N GLY A 262 -11.76 -10.47 -3.21
CA GLY A 262 -11.18 -11.13 -4.38
C GLY A 262 -10.50 -10.18 -5.36
N PHE A 263 -10.53 -8.87 -5.10
CA PHE A 263 -10.05 -7.87 -6.04
C PHE A 263 -8.51 -7.93 -6.18
N PRO A 264 -7.97 -7.98 -7.41
CA PRO A 264 -6.52 -8.05 -7.58
C PRO A 264 -5.84 -6.77 -7.09
N GLN A 265 -4.55 -6.88 -6.80
CA GLN A 265 -3.72 -5.70 -6.58
C GLN A 265 -3.58 -4.94 -7.91
N MET A 266 -4.05 -3.70 -7.94
CA MET A 266 -4.03 -2.85 -9.13
C MET A 266 -2.68 -2.14 -9.26
N GLU A 267 -2.22 -2.00 -10.50
CA GLU A 267 -1.07 -1.16 -10.85
C GLU A 267 -1.55 0.10 -11.54
N TRP A 268 -0.92 1.25 -11.33
CA TRP A 268 -1.36 2.50 -11.95
C TRP A 268 -1.22 2.52 -13.49
N ARG A 269 -0.42 1.61 -14.05
CA ARG A 269 -0.28 1.37 -15.50
C ARG A 269 -1.28 0.35 -16.04
N TRP A 270 -2.28 -0.02 -15.24
CA TRP A 270 -3.28 -1.00 -15.60
C TRP A 270 -3.98 -0.64 -16.92
N GLU A 271 -4.05 -1.63 -17.80
CA GLU A 271 -4.88 -1.57 -19.00
C GLU A 271 -6.09 -2.45 -18.73
N SER A 272 -7.29 -1.88 -18.81
CA SER A 272 -8.55 -2.60 -18.61
C SER A 272 -8.63 -3.78 -19.57
N VAL A 273 -8.60 -4.99 -19.03
CA VAL A 273 -8.93 -6.19 -19.79
C VAL A 273 -10.45 -6.32 -19.75
N GLU A 274 -11.09 -6.30 -20.92
CA GLU A 274 -12.53 -6.58 -21.06
C GLU A 274 -12.77 -8.05 -20.68
N ASP A 275 -13.02 -8.29 -19.39
CA ASP A 275 -13.40 -9.60 -18.89
C ASP A 275 -14.91 -9.57 -18.60
N GLU A 276 -15.71 -9.96 -19.60
CA GLU A 276 -17.18 -9.92 -19.54
C GLU A 276 -17.76 -10.79 -18.42
N ASP A 277 -17.02 -11.81 -17.97
CA ASP A 277 -17.50 -12.82 -17.01
C ASP A 277 -17.37 -12.41 -15.52
N ALA A 278 -16.71 -11.29 -15.20
CA ALA A 278 -16.41 -10.88 -13.82
C ALA A 278 -16.89 -9.46 -13.44
N SER A 279 -17.85 -8.90 -14.18
CA SER A 279 -18.34 -7.53 -13.91
C SER A 279 -19.40 -7.49 -12.80
N PHE A 280 -19.16 -6.69 -11.76
CA PHE A 280 -20.09 -6.43 -10.66
C PHE A 280 -20.39 -4.92 -10.53
N PRO A 281 -21.53 -4.53 -9.93
CA PRO A 281 -21.89 -3.12 -9.78
C PRO A 281 -20.86 -2.35 -8.93
N GLY A 282 -20.29 -1.28 -9.47
CA GLY A 282 -19.26 -0.49 -8.77
C GLY A 282 -17.82 -0.88 -9.11
N ARG A 283 -17.60 -1.91 -9.94
CA ARG A 283 -16.26 -2.38 -10.31
C ARG A 283 -15.39 -1.30 -10.94
N GLU A 284 -15.89 -0.58 -11.95
CA GLU A 284 -15.11 0.47 -12.63
C GLU A 284 -14.70 1.59 -11.65
N GLN A 285 -15.60 1.99 -10.74
CA GLN A 285 -15.32 3.03 -9.76
C GLN A 285 -14.26 2.56 -8.74
N LEU A 286 -14.30 1.29 -8.35
CA LEU A 286 -13.28 0.69 -7.49
C LEU A 286 -11.93 0.58 -8.23
N GLU A 287 -11.93 0.15 -9.49
CA GLU A 287 -10.72 0.09 -10.33
C GLU A 287 -10.07 1.47 -10.48
N ASP A 288 -10.83 2.48 -10.87
CA ASP A 288 -10.34 3.86 -11.02
C ASP A 288 -9.73 4.39 -9.71
N PHE A 289 -10.39 4.13 -8.58
CA PHE A 289 -9.88 4.50 -7.26
C PHE A 289 -8.57 3.77 -6.91
N LEU A 290 -8.50 2.44 -7.10
CA LEU A 290 -7.31 1.66 -6.73
C LEU A 290 -6.12 1.94 -7.65
N VAL A 291 -6.35 2.14 -8.96
CA VAL A 291 -5.34 2.59 -9.93
C VAL A 291 -4.77 3.95 -9.52
N TRP A 292 -5.62 4.88 -9.09
CA TRP A 292 -5.17 6.19 -8.60
C TRP A 292 -4.47 6.12 -7.25
N LEU A 293 -4.91 5.24 -6.35
CA LEU A 293 -4.24 4.99 -5.07
C LEU A 293 -2.82 4.44 -5.28
N ASP A 294 -2.65 3.49 -6.20
CA ASP A 294 -1.32 2.98 -6.56
C ASP A 294 -0.46 4.08 -7.22
N PHE A 295 -1.06 4.95 -8.03
CA PHE A 295 -0.34 6.11 -8.58
C PHE A 295 0.13 7.07 -7.47
N CYS A 296 -0.73 7.37 -6.48
CA CYS A 296 -0.36 8.18 -5.32
C CYS A 296 0.78 7.52 -4.53
N ASN A 297 0.71 6.20 -4.34
CA ASN A 297 1.76 5.41 -3.70
C ASN A 297 3.08 5.54 -4.46
N GLN A 298 3.06 5.41 -5.79
CA GLN A 298 4.25 5.54 -6.62
C GLN A 298 4.80 6.99 -6.63
N LEU A 299 3.94 8.00 -6.64
CA LEU A 299 4.35 9.41 -6.52
C LEU A 299 5.08 9.68 -5.21
N VAL A 300 4.52 9.22 -4.09
CA VAL A 300 5.13 9.39 -2.76
C VAL A 300 6.48 8.67 -2.67
N LYS A 301 6.59 7.48 -3.28
CA LYS A 301 7.80 6.66 -3.31
C LYS A 301 8.95 7.29 -4.12
N GLU A 302 8.65 7.86 -5.28
CA GLU A 302 9.66 8.45 -6.18
C GLU A 302 10.00 9.90 -5.83
N ALA A 303 9.12 10.59 -5.08
CA ALA A 303 9.34 11.96 -4.67
C ALA A 303 10.54 12.11 -3.71
N GLN A 304 11.24 13.23 -3.84
CA GLN A 304 12.22 13.65 -2.83
C GLN A 304 11.56 13.80 -1.45
N MET A 305 12.30 13.49 -0.38
CA MET A 305 11.78 13.37 1.00
C MET A 305 10.84 14.51 1.42
N VAL A 306 11.21 15.77 1.18
CA VAL A 306 10.40 16.94 1.56
C VAL A 306 9.03 16.94 0.88
N LEU A 307 8.98 16.67 -0.43
CA LEU A 307 7.74 16.60 -1.19
C LEU A 307 6.95 15.33 -0.84
N SER A 308 7.64 14.20 -0.66
CA SER A 308 7.07 12.92 -0.25
C SER A 308 6.29 13.07 1.06
N VAL A 309 6.92 13.64 2.10
CA VAL A 309 6.29 13.92 3.40
C VAL A 309 5.11 14.88 3.26
N LYS A 310 5.25 15.96 2.46
CA LYS A 310 4.13 16.90 2.27
C LYS A 310 2.93 16.26 1.56
N LEU A 311 3.18 15.41 0.56
CA LEU A 311 2.15 14.68 -0.16
C LEU A 311 1.46 13.66 0.74
N ALA A 312 2.23 12.86 1.49
CA ALA A 312 1.70 11.90 2.45
C ALA A 312 0.84 12.59 3.53
N LYS A 313 1.30 13.73 4.07
CA LYS A 313 0.52 14.54 5.01
C LYS A 313 -0.74 15.12 4.38
N ALA A 314 -0.71 15.58 3.12
CA ALA A 314 -1.90 16.06 2.46
C ALA A 314 -2.97 14.95 2.37
N ILE A 315 -2.56 13.73 1.97
CA ILE A 315 -3.41 12.54 1.94
C ILE A 315 -3.96 12.22 3.34
N HIS A 316 -3.11 12.26 4.38
CA HIS A 316 -3.56 12.06 5.75
C HIS A 316 -4.68 13.03 6.13
N HIS A 317 -4.44 14.33 6.03
CA HIS A 317 -5.37 15.32 6.57
C HIS A 317 -6.67 15.39 5.76
N GLN A 318 -6.58 15.37 4.43
CA GLN A 318 -7.74 15.58 3.56
C GLN A 318 -8.51 14.30 3.27
N TRP A 319 -7.87 13.14 3.30
CA TRP A 319 -8.54 11.87 2.98
C TRP A 319 -8.66 10.96 4.21
N PHE A 320 -7.56 10.56 4.86
CA PHE A 320 -7.65 9.65 6.01
C PHE A 320 -8.47 10.24 7.16
N ALA A 321 -8.11 11.43 7.64
CA ALA A 321 -8.76 12.05 8.78
C ALA A 321 -10.13 12.66 8.41
N ALA A 322 -10.24 13.37 7.29
CA ALA A 322 -11.47 14.11 6.95
C ALA A 322 -12.56 13.26 6.27
N VAL A 323 -12.20 12.17 5.57
CA VAL A 323 -13.17 11.35 4.80
C VAL A 323 -13.28 9.94 5.36
N LEU A 324 -12.16 9.25 5.55
CA LEU A 324 -12.16 7.83 5.93
C LEU A 324 -12.49 7.62 7.42
N GLN A 325 -11.94 8.43 8.32
CA GLN A 325 -12.17 8.29 9.76
C GLN A 325 -13.65 8.37 10.17
N PRO A 326 -14.44 9.36 9.71
CA PRO A 326 -15.86 9.42 10.07
C PRO A 326 -16.66 8.21 9.55
N GLN A 327 -16.24 7.63 8.42
CA GLN A 327 -16.87 6.42 7.87
C GLN A 327 -16.47 5.16 8.63
N LEU A 328 -15.25 5.07 9.15
CA LEU A 328 -14.84 3.94 10.00
C LEU A 328 -15.54 3.97 11.38
N LEU A 329 -15.88 5.16 11.88
CA LEU A 329 -16.56 5.36 13.16
C LEU A 329 -18.10 5.44 13.02
N GLN A 330 -18.65 5.09 11.86
CA GLN A 330 -20.10 5.11 11.65
C GLN A 330 -20.79 3.96 12.39
N MET A 331 -22.10 4.10 12.66
CA MET A 331 -22.87 3.08 13.40
C MET A 331 -23.63 2.09 12.49
N SER A 332 -23.60 2.29 11.17
CA SER A 332 -24.28 1.41 10.21
C SER A 332 -23.46 0.14 10.01
N GLU A 333 -24.02 -1.05 10.26
CA GLU A 333 -23.32 -2.33 10.07
C GLU A 333 -22.83 -2.52 8.64
N ALA A 334 -23.69 -2.27 7.64
CA ALA A 334 -23.31 -2.36 6.23
C ALA A 334 -22.19 -1.37 5.87
N GLY A 335 -22.24 -0.16 6.46
CA GLY A 335 -21.20 0.84 6.27
C GLY A 335 -19.88 0.42 6.92
N MET A 336 -19.90 -0.02 8.18
CA MET A 336 -18.72 -0.50 8.89
C MET A 336 -18.05 -1.64 8.13
N LEU A 337 -18.84 -2.61 7.65
CA LEU A 337 -18.33 -3.74 6.89
C LEU A 337 -17.67 -3.30 5.56
N LEU A 338 -18.34 -2.45 4.78
CA LEU A 338 -17.81 -1.93 3.52
C LEU A 338 -16.53 -1.12 3.74
N THR A 339 -16.55 -0.13 4.64
CA THR A 339 -15.40 0.74 4.89
C THR A 339 -14.22 -0.03 5.48
N THR A 340 -14.45 -1.01 6.35
CA THR A 340 -13.38 -1.88 6.89
C THR A 340 -12.77 -2.76 5.80
N THR A 341 -13.60 -3.27 4.89
CA THR A 341 -13.13 -4.08 3.75
C THR A 341 -12.32 -3.22 2.76
N LEU A 342 -12.78 -2.00 2.47
CA LEU A 342 -12.03 -1.02 1.69
C LEU A 342 -10.71 -0.65 2.38
N LEU A 343 -10.70 -0.45 3.71
CA LEU A 343 -9.49 -0.17 4.48
C LEU A 343 -8.48 -1.32 4.34
N SER A 344 -8.93 -2.58 4.40
CA SER A 344 -8.09 -3.75 4.15
C SER A 344 -7.44 -3.71 2.75
N CYS A 345 -8.20 -3.31 1.73
CA CYS A 345 -7.68 -3.15 0.38
C CYS A 345 -6.69 -1.98 0.26
N ILE A 346 -6.96 -0.86 0.92
CA ILE A 346 -6.08 0.31 0.97
C ILE A 346 -4.73 -0.07 1.61
N VAL A 347 -4.76 -0.76 2.76
CA VAL A 347 -3.55 -1.26 3.41
C VAL A 347 -2.75 -2.11 2.43
N ARG A 348 -3.39 -3.06 1.73
CA ARG A 348 -2.70 -3.92 0.76
C ARG A 348 -1.93 -3.12 -0.30
N HIS A 349 -2.49 -2.05 -0.86
CA HIS A 349 -1.87 -1.25 -1.91
C HIS A 349 -0.77 -0.29 -1.41
N VAL A 350 -0.88 0.23 -0.18
CA VAL A 350 0.10 1.20 0.34
C VAL A 350 1.43 0.50 0.67
N SER A 351 2.51 0.94 0.03
CA SER A 351 3.87 0.41 0.20
C SER A 351 4.97 1.47 0.26
N ALA A 352 4.68 2.71 -0.12
CA ALA A 352 5.60 3.83 -0.01
C ALA A 352 5.87 4.14 1.47
N PRO A 353 7.14 4.20 1.94
CA PRO A 353 7.46 4.26 3.37
C PRO A 353 6.80 5.42 4.13
N THR A 354 6.83 6.63 3.57
CA THR A 354 6.25 7.83 4.19
C THR A 354 4.72 7.81 4.20
N LEU A 355 4.07 7.24 3.17
CA LEU A 355 2.61 7.07 3.16
C LEU A 355 2.17 5.95 4.11
N LEU A 356 2.95 4.86 4.19
CA LEU A 356 2.71 3.77 5.13
C LEU A 356 2.85 4.27 6.57
N GLU A 357 3.84 5.10 6.86
CA GLU A 357 3.99 5.74 8.17
C GLU A 357 2.74 6.55 8.54
N GLU A 358 2.24 7.41 7.65
CA GLU A 358 1.01 8.19 7.88
C GLU A 358 -0.23 7.28 8.05
N LEU A 359 -0.36 6.21 7.26
CA LEU A 359 -1.45 5.23 7.38
C LEU A 359 -1.41 4.49 8.73
N VAL A 360 -0.22 4.06 9.16
CA VAL A 360 -0.03 3.34 10.43
C VAL A 360 -0.33 4.25 11.61
N HIS A 361 0.13 5.49 11.59
CA HIS A 361 -0.18 6.48 12.63
C HIS A 361 -1.66 6.86 12.65
N PHE A 362 -2.30 6.93 11.48
CA PHE A 362 -3.75 7.15 11.38
C PHE A 362 -4.54 6.02 12.07
N VAL A 363 -4.20 4.76 11.79
CA VAL A 363 -4.90 3.60 12.35
C VAL A 363 -4.59 3.38 13.83
N LEU A 364 -3.29 3.38 14.19
CA LEU A 364 -2.81 2.92 15.50
C LEU A 364 -2.49 4.04 16.49
N GLY A 365 -2.38 5.28 16.02
CA GLY A 365 -1.86 6.41 16.79
C GLY A 365 -0.33 6.44 16.86
N ASP A 366 0.23 7.50 17.43
CA ASP A 366 1.68 7.73 17.63
C ASP A 366 2.18 7.31 19.03
N GLN A 367 1.26 7.03 19.94
CA GLN A 367 1.56 6.74 21.35
C GLN A 367 2.31 5.42 21.52
N ARG A 368 3.33 5.44 22.38
CA ARG A 368 4.14 4.25 22.72
C ARG A 368 4.08 3.84 24.20
N ASP A 369 3.29 4.54 25.00
CA ASP A 369 3.08 4.23 26.42
C ASP A 369 2.27 2.93 26.59
N LEU A 370 2.37 2.34 27.79
CA LEU A 370 1.59 1.14 28.16
C LEU A 370 0.08 1.37 28.01
N GLU A 371 -0.61 0.39 27.42
CA GLU A 371 -2.07 0.39 27.42
C GLU A 371 -2.59 0.07 28.81
N HIS A 372 -3.62 0.80 29.24
CA HIS A 372 -4.34 0.55 30.49
C HIS A 372 -5.81 0.26 30.18
N ARG A 373 -6.45 -0.63 30.95
CA ARG A 373 -7.86 -1.04 30.72
C ARG A 373 -8.86 0.12 30.72
N ALA A 374 -8.62 1.18 31.49
CA ALA A 374 -9.51 2.35 31.63
C ALA A 374 -8.86 3.63 31.08
N SER A 375 -8.13 3.53 29.97
CA SER A 375 -7.40 4.64 29.36
C SER A 375 -8.33 5.58 28.57
N PRO A 376 -8.06 6.91 28.53
CA PRO A 376 -8.72 7.86 27.62
C PRO A 376 -8.52 7.54 26.13
N GLN A 377 -7.65 6.59 25.80
CA GLN A 377 -7.47 6.02 24.45
C GLN A 377 -8.67 5.18 23.96
N THR A 378 -9.69 4.95 24.80
CA THR A 378 -10.97 4.30 24.44
C THR A 378 -11.67 4.97 23.26
N PHE A 379 -11.39 6.25 22.99
CA PHE A 379 -11.96 6.98 21.86
C PHE A 379 -11.10 6.99 20.59
N SER A 380 -9.95 6.28 20.60
CA SER A 380 -9.08 6.20 19.42
C SER A 380 -9.66 5.29 18.34
N LEU A 381 -9.31 5.55 17.07
CA LEU A 381 -9.68 4.69 15.95
C LEU A 381 -9.18 3.25 16.18
N ARG A 382 -7.94 3.09 16.66
CA ARG A 382 -7.37 1.81 17.08
C ARG A 382 -8.30 1.03 18.01
N HIS A 383 -8.81 1.68 19.06
CA HIS A 383 -9.66 1.02 20.04
C HIS A 383 -10.97 0.50 19.41
N HIS A 384 -11.66 1.34 18.65
CA HIS A 384 -12.92 0.97 17.97
C HIS A 384 -12.71 -0.18 16.98
N LEU A 385 -11.64 -0.14 16.18
CA LEU A 385 -11.33 -1.25 15.26
C LEU A 385 -11.02 -2.56 16.01
N ILE A 386 -10.34 -2.49 17.17
CA ILE A 386 -10.13 -3.69 17.99
C ILE A 386 -11.46 -4.19 18.58
N GLU A 387 -12.36 -3.31 19.03
CA GLU A 387 -13.70 -3.71 19.49
C GLU A 387 -14.51 -4.37 18.37
N HIS A 388 -14.35 -3.93 17.12
CA HIS A 388 -15.03 -4.53 15.97
C HIS A 388 -14.60 -5.99 15.73
N CYS A 389 -13.40 -6.41 16.16
CA CYS A 389 -13.02 -7.84 16.16
C CYS A 389 -13.89 -8.68 17.13
N ASN A 390 -14.53 -8.03 18.11
CA ASN A 390 -15.51 -8.64 19.01
C ASN A 390 -16.96 -8.20 18.75
N HIS A 391 -17.28 -7.79 17.52
CA HIS A 391 -18.63 -7.33 17.17
C HIS A 391 -19.65 -8.48 17.17
N ILE A 392 -20.94 -8.13 17.37
CA ILE A 392 -22.06 -9.09 17.37
C ILE A 392 -22.26 -9.71 15.99
N SER A 393 -22.04 -8.92 14.93
CA SER A 393 -21.94 -9.42 13.55
C SER A 393 -20.58 -10.07 13.31
N ASP A 394 -20.61 -11.36 12.98
CA ASP A 394 -19.43 -12.16 12.65
C ASP A 394 -18.72 -11.64 11.38
N GLU A 395 -19.47 -11.11 10.41
CA GLU A 395 -18.91 -10.56 9.16
C GLU A 395 -18.01 -9.35 9.44
N ILE A 396 -18.44 -8.45 10.34
CA ILE A 396 -17.64 -7.30 10.76
C ILE A 396 -16.40 -7.75 11.53
N SER A 397 -16.54 -8.76 12.39
CA SER A 397 -15.42 -9.34 13.13
C SER A 397 -14.38 -9.95 12.19
N ILE A 398 -14.84 -10.76 11.22
CA ILE A 398 -14.00 -11.37 10.18
C ILE A 398 -13.31 -10.31 9.33
N ALA A 399 -14.05 -9.30 8.85
CA ALA A 399 -13.50 -8.22 8.04
C ALA A 399 -12.41 -7.44 8.77
N THR A 400 -12.63 -7.15 10.05
CA THR A 400 -11.69 -6.38 10.86
C THR A 400 -10.45 -7.19 11.23
N LEU A 401 -10.62 -8.50 11.51
CA LEU A 401 -9.48 -9.40 11.72
C LEU A 401 -8.63 -9.53 10.46
N ARG A 402 -9.24 -9.67 9.28
CA ARG A 402 -8.52 -9.65 7.98
C ARG A 402 -7.77 -8.36 7.75
N PHE A 403 -8.38 -7.22 8.09
CA PHE A 403 -7.69 -5.94 8.04
C PHE A 403 -6.43 -5.92 8.91
N PHE A 404 -6.49 -6.37 10.17
CA PHE A 404 -5.30 -6.46 11.02
C PHE A 404 -4.29 -7.48 10.51
N GLU A 405 -4.76 -8.57 9.90
CA GLU A 405 -3.92 -9.55 9.23
C GLU A 405 -3.12 -8.94 8.07
N GLU A 406 -3.76 -8.14 7.22
CA GLU A 406 -3.12 -7.37 6.13
C GLU A 406 -2.16 -6.31 6.67
N LEU A 407 -2.51 -5.66 7.79
CA LEU A 407 -1.64 -4.69 8.45
C LEU A 407 -0.36 -5.34 8.97
N LEU A 408 -0.46 -6.54 9.56
CA LEU A 408 0.70 -7.32 10.03
C LEU A 408 1.63 -7.78 8.90
N GLN A 409 1.20 -7.72 7.63
CA GLN A 409 2.06 -8.01 6.48
C GLN A 409 2.93 -6.81 6.04
N LYS A 410 2.80 -5.65 6.68
CA LYS A 410 3.58 -4.46 6.35
C LYS A 410 4.88 -4.40 7.14
N SER A 411 5.95 -4.00 6.46
CA SER A 411 7.28 -3.80 7.07
C SER A 411 7.32 -2.49 7.86
N HIS A 412 6.65 -2.46 9.02
CA HIS A 412 6.63 -1.29 9.90
C HIS A 412 6.53 -1.71 11.37
N GLU A 413 7.63 -1.55 12.12
CA GLU A 413 7.77 -1.99 13.52
C GLU A 413 6.63 -1.53 14.43
N HIS A 414 6.20 -0.28 14.27
CA HIS A 414 5.13 0.30 15.09
C HIS A 414 3.83 -0.50 15.07
N ILE A 415 3.56 -1.28 14.00
CA ILE A 415 2.36 -2.11 13.91
C ILE A 415 2.37 -3.18 14.99
N LEU A 416 3.41 -4.02 15.01
CA LEU A 416 3.53 -5.10 15.99
C LEU A 416 3.73 -4.53 17.40
N PHE A 417 4.43 -3.41 17.51
CA PHE A 417 4.61 -2.72 18.78
C PHE A 417 3.29 -2.25 19.39
N ASN A 418 2.46 -1.52 18.62
CA ASN A 418 1.21 -0.95 19.13
C ASN A 418 0.10 -1.99 19.29
N LEU A 419 0.10 -3.04 18.48
CA LEU A 419 -0.89 -4.11 18.63
C LEU A 419 -0.57 -5.03 19.80
N VAL A 420 0.71 -5.35 20.03
CA VAL A 420 1.07 -6.43 20.96
C VAL A 420 2.23 -6.07 21.90
N LEU A 421 3.38 -5.65 21.38
CA LEU A 421 4.62 -5.68 22.20
C LEU A 421 4.65 -4.65 23.33
N ARG A 422 3.98 -3.51 23.17
CA ARG A 422 4.06 -2.42 24.17
C ARG A 422 3.70 -2.86 25.58
N ASN A 423 2.72 -3.77 25.72
CA ASN A 423 2.28 -4.33 27.01
C ASN A 423 3.12 -5.55 27.46
N LEU A 424 3.83 -6.21 26.55
CA LEU A 424 4.66 -7.38 26.85
C LEU A 424 6.11 -7.03 27.19
N ALA A 425 6.60 -5.86 26.79
CA ALA A 425 8.01 -5.47 26.89
C ALA A 425 8.59 -5.65 28.31
N GLN A 426 7.83 -5.24 29.35
CA GLN A 426 8.26 -5.28 30.75
C GLN A 426 8.14 -6.67 31.40
N ARG A 427 7.58 -7.67 30.72
CA ARG A 427 7.37 -9.03 31.24
C ARG A 427 6.61 -9.12 32.57
N ASN A 428 5.72 -8.16 32.83
CA ASN A 428 4.89 -8.11 34.04
C ASN A 428 3.92 -9.30 34.16
N TYR A 429 3.78 -10.12 33.12
CA TYR A 429 3.01 -11.36 33.09
C TYR A 429 3.72 -12.55 33.76
N VAL A 430 5.01 -12.44 34.10
CA VAL A 430 5.79 -13.51 34.73
C VAL A 430 5.81 -13.33 36.25
N ALA A 431 5.52 -14.40 37.00
CA ALA A 431 5.64 -14.41 38.45
C ALA A 431 7.12 -14.36 38.89
N PRO A 432 7.47 -13.55 39.92
CA PRO A 432 8.81 -13.56 40.50
C PRO A 432 9.16 -14.96 41.04
N SER A 433 10.34 -15.48 40.72
CA SER A 433 10.81 -16.76 41.26
C SER A 433 10.94 -16.67 42.79
N PRO A 434 10.45 -17.67 43.55
CA PRO A 434 10.53 -17.70 45.02
C PRO A 434 11.92 -18.11 45.52
N SER A 435 12.98 -17.48 45.04
CA SER A 435 14.37 -17.77 45.45
C SER A 435 15.03 -16.52 46.03
N GLY A 436 14.68 -16.22 47.29
CA GLY A 436 15.33 -15.14 48.03
C GLY A 436 14.70 -14.79 49.38
N GLY A 437 14.19 -15.75 50.15
CA GLY A 437 13.70 -15.48 51.50
C GLY A 437 13.13 -16.72 52.17
N SER A 438 13.88 -17.28 53.11
CA SER A 438 13.39 -18.29 54.06
C SER A 438 12.21 -17.72 54.86
N GLY A 439 11.05 -18.36 54.77
CA GLY A 439 9.93 -18.15 55.68
C GLY A 439 8.64 -17.67 55.03
N ALA A 440 7.89 -18.60 54.42
CA ALA A 440 6.45 -18.51 54.27
C ALA A 440 5.88 -19.92 54.03
N GLU A 441 6.01 -20.77 55.05
CA GLU A 441 4.97 -21.77 55.29
C GLU A 441 3.71 -20.98 55.67
N ASP A 442 2.55 -21.42 55.18
CA ASP A 442 1.22 -20.82 55.38
C ASP A 442 0.91 -19.50 54.64
N ARG A 443 0.58 -19.63 53.35
CA ARG A 443 -0.52 -18.83 52.78
C ARG A 443 -1.52 -19.79 52.16
N GLU A 444 -2.62 -19.96 52.87
CA GLU A 444 -3.87 -20.52 52.37
C GLU A 444 -4.12 -19.98 50.97
N LEU A 445 -4.47 -20.89 50.05
CA LEU A 445 -4.95 -20.55 48.72
C LEU A 445 -6.15 -19.60 48.90
N GLU A 446 -5.93 -18.29 48.75
CA GLU A 446 -7.03 -17.36 48.55
C GLU A 446 -7.73 -17.81 47.26
N GLU A 447 -8.92 -18.38 47.45
CA GLU A 447 -9.83 -18.72 46.37
C GLU A 447 -10.02 -17.49 45.49
N ASP A 448 -9.71 -17.67 44.20
CA ASP A 448 -9.80 -16.63 43.20
C ASP A 448 -11.24 -16.07 43.16
N PRO A 449 -11.46 -14.76 43.38
CA PRO A 449 -12.80 -14.17 43.39
C PRO A 449 -13.54 -14.22 42.05
N PHE A 450 -12.89 -14.69 40.97
CA PHE A 450 -13.56 -15.04 39.71
C PHE A 450 -14.22 -16.43 39.69
N PHE A 451 -14.04 -17.23 40.75
CA PHE A 451 -14.44 -18.65 40.80
C PHE A 451 -15.51 -18.98 41.86
N THR A 452 -16.12 -18.00 42.54
CA THR A 452 -16.96 -18.28 43.71
C THR A 452 -18.46 -18.50 43.43
N ASP A 453 -19.02 -18.08 42.31
CA ASP A 453 -20.48 -18.20 42.11
C ASP A 453 -20.82 -19.11 40.91
N MET A 454 -20.86 -20.44 41.10
CA MET A 454 -21.74 -21.38 40.35
C MET A 454 -21.58 -22.88 40.66
N TYR A 455 -21.02 -23.32 41.80
CA TYR A 455 -20.91 -24.77 42.06
C TYR A 455 -21.32 -25.16 43.48
N LEU A 456 -22.52 -25.74 43.60
CA LEU A 456 -22.88 -26.61 44.73
C LEU A 456 -22.07 -27.91 44.61
N GLU A 457 -21.57 -28.36 45.76
CA GLU A 457 -20.69 -29.51 45.99
C GLU A 457 -21.15 -30.79 45.28
N SER A 458 -20.37 -31.26 44.30
CA SER A 458 -20.14 -32.70 44.06
C SER A 458 -18.98 -32.94 43.08
N ASP A 459 -18.03 -33.76 43.52
CA ASP A 459 -17.03 -34.53 42.76
C ASP A 459 -15.83 -33.78 42.12
N PHE A 460 -14.92 -33.31 42.98
CA PHE A 460 -13.64 -32.67 42.62
C PHE A 460 -12.42 -33.61 42.66
N GLU A 461 -12.56 -34.89 42.28
CA GLU A 461 -11.40 -35.81 42.21
C GLU A 461 -10.79 -35.95 40.80
N HIS A 462 -11.52 -35.65 39.72
CA HIS A 462 -10.99 -35.84 38.35
C HIS A 462 -10.15 -34.66 37.81
N SER A 463 -10.35 -33.42 38.29
CA SER A 463 -9.56 -32.26 37.84
C SER A 463 -8.11 -32.24 38.38
N ARG A 464 -7.82 -32.93 39.50
CA ARG A 464 -6.45 -33.02 40.05
C ARG A 464 -5.52 -33.88 39.20
N GLN A 465 -6.04 -34.83 38.42
CA GLN A 465 -5.23 -35.70 37.57
C GLN A 465 -4.76 -35.01 36.27
N LEU A 466 -5.46 -33.98 35.78
CA LEU A 466 -5.02 -33.16 34.65
C LEU A 466 -4.04 -32.04 35.05
N ALA A 467 -3.93 -31.74 36.35
CA ALA A 467 -3.03 -30.72 36.89
C ALA A 467 -1.69 -31.27 37.43
N ALA A 468 -1.52 -32.59 37.47
CA ALA A 468 -0.27 -33.22 37.92
C ALA A 468 0.74 -33.33 36.76
N PHE A 469 1.31 -32.19 36.35
CA PHE A 469 2.56 -32.19 35.59
C PHE A 469 3.72 -32.59 36.52
N PRO A 470 4.77 -33.29 36.02
CA PRO A 470 5.88 -33.69 36.87
C PRO A 470 6.56 -32.44 37.45
N GLU A 471 6.63 -32.35 38.77
CA GLU A 471 7.46 -31.37 39.47
C GLU A 471 8.88 -31.44 38.90
N ARG A 472 9.46 -30.28 38.54
CA ARG A 472 10.88 -30.18 38.20
C ARG A 472 11.69 -30.75 39.37
N ARG A 473 12.15 -32.00 39.24
CA ARG A 473 13.33 -32.44 39.99
C ARG A 473 14.49 -31.59 39.48
N CYS A 474 15.00 -30.72 40.36
CA CYS A 474 16.30 -30.08 40.15
C CYS A 474 17.38 -31.16 40.13
N GLU A 475 17.57 -31.79 38.98
CA GLU A 475 18.79 -32.51 38.66
C GLU A 475 19.66 -31.59 37.80
N LEU A 476 20.88 -31.37 38.28
CA LEU A 476 21.89 -30.50 37.71
C LEU A 476 22.27 -30.96 36.28
N GLY A 477 21.63 -30.35 35.29
CA GLY A 477 22.00 -30.45 33.89
C GLY A 477 21.03 -29.63 33.06
N HIS A 478 21.50 -28.55 32.43
CA HIS A 478 20.70 -27.83 31.44
C HIS A 478 20.26 -28.85 30.36
N PRO A 479 18.94 -29.08 30.15
CA PRO A 479 18.52 -29.88 29.01
C PRO A 479 19.00 -29.20 27.74
N SER A 480 19.47 -29.98 26.76
CA SER A 480 19.81 -29.42 25.45
C SER A 480 18.61 -28.66 24.88
N GLY A 481 18.86 -27.56 24.15
CA GLY A 481 17.79 -26.74 23.57
C GLY A 481 16.80 -27.58 22.75
N GLU A 482 17.29 -28.60 22.04
CA GLU A 482 16.48 -29.56 21.27
C GLU A 482 15.48 -30.36 22.13
N THR A 483 15.87 -30.74 23.36
CA THR A 483 14.99 -31.47 24.27
C THR A 483 13.86 -30.56 24.78
N GLN A 484 14.17 -29.28 25.01
CA GLN A 484 13.17 -28.29 25.43
C GLN A 484 12.16 -27.99 24.31
N VAL A 485 12.63 -27.84 23.08
CA VAL A 485 11.76 -27.60 21.91
C VAL A 485 10.83 -28.79 21.68
N ALA A 486 11.37 -30.03 21.71
CA ALA A 486 10.57 -31.24 21.57
C ALA A 486 9.46 -31.32 22.65
N ASN A 487 9.77 -30.94 23.89
CA ASN A 487 8.78 -30.90 24.97
C ASN A 487 7.67 -29.88 24.70
N ILE A 488 8.00 -28.67 24.23
CA ILE A 488 7.01 -27.64 23.89
C ILE A 488 6.12 -28.10 22.72
N VAL A 489 6.73 -28.61 21.65
CA VAL A 489 6.00 -29.17 20.49
C VAL A 489 5.03 -30.26 20.94
N ASN A 490 5.49 -31.17 21.79
CA ASN A 490 4.64 -32.24 22.34
C ASN A 490 3.51 -31.68 23.22
N SER A 491 3.74 -30.63 24.00
CA SER A 491 2.69 -29.99 24.81
C SER A 491 1.49 -29.54 23.95
N PHE A 492 1.73 -28.95 22.77
CA PHE A 492 0.67 -28.55 21.85
C PHE A 492 0.03 -29.76 21.13
N LEU A 493 0.84 -30.70 20.63
CA LEU A 493 0.33 -31.88 19.91
C LEU A 493 -0.48 -32.83 20.81
N CYS A 494 -0.18 -32.86 22.11
CA CYS A 494 -0.89 -33.67 23.11
C CYS A 494 -2.04 -32.92 23.79
N LEU A 495 -2.23 -31.62 23.52
CA LEU A 495 -3.23 -30.81 24.18
C LEU A 495 -4.66 -31.26 23.87
N VAL A 496 -4.91 -31.60 22.61
CA VAL A 496 -6.23 -32.05 22.13
C VAL A 496 -6.47 -33.53 22.51
N PRO A 497 -7.63 -33.91 23.06
CA PRO A 497 -7.91 -35.29 23.46
C PRO A 497 -7.98 -36.25 22.27
N GLN A 498 -7.69 -37.54 22.48
CA GLN A 498 -7.59 -38.53 21.40
C GLN A 498 -8.89 -38.69 20.60
N GLU A 499 -10.03 -38.58 21.29
CA GLU A 499 -11.37 -38.65 20.72
C GLU A 499 -11.65 -37.53 19.71
N ALA A 500 -10.95 -36.39 19.85
CA ALA A 500 -11.04 -35.21 18.99
C ALA A 500 -9.98 -35.21 17.87
N LYS A 501 -8.94 -36.05 17.94
CA LYS A 501 -7.89 -36.14 16.92
C LYS A 501 -8.36 -36.91 15.70
N THR A 502 -8.86 -36.19 14.70
CA THR A 502 -9.50 -36.81 13.54
C THR A 502 -8.69 -36.72 12.25
N SER A 503 -7.50 -36.09 12.24
CA SER A 503 -6.82 -35.76 10.97
C SER A 503 -6.25 -36.99 10.29
N GLN A 504 -5.88 -37.99 11.09
CA GLN A 504 -5.43 -39.30 10.65
C GLN A 504 -6.46 -40.06 9.78
N TYR A 505 -7.74 -39.70 9.86
CA TYR A 505 -8.82 -40.37 9.10
C TYR A 505 -9.06 -39.75 7.72
N VAL A 506 -8.29 -38.71 7.33
CA VAL A 506 -8.38 -38.03 6.03
C VAL A 506 -7.07 -38.20 5.26
N LYS A 507 -7.12 -38.65 4.01
CA LYS A 507 -5.93 -38.81 3.15
C LYS A 507 -5.36 -37.43 2.79
N GLY A 508 -4.06 -37.22 3.01
CA GLY A 508 -3.35 -35.97 2.66
C GLY A 508 -3.01 -35.06 3.85
N ALA A 509 -3.42 -35.39 5.08
CA ALA A 509 -3.14 -34.60 6.28
C ALA A 509 -1.80 -34.99 6.94
N GLY A 510 -0.70 -34.98 6.17
CA GLY A 510 0.64 -35.16 6.72
C GLY A 510 1.07 -33.94 7.53
N TYR A 511 1.77 -34.15 8.66
CA TYR A 511 2.30 -33.04 9.47
C TYR A 511 3.36 -32.20 8.72
N GLU A 512 3.95 -32.75 7.66
CA GLU A 512 4.92 -32.09 6.78
C GLU A 512 4.38 -30.79 6.16
N THR A 513 3.09 -30.75 5.79
CA THR A 513 2.46 -29.54 5.22
C THR A 513 2.48 -28.39 6.21
N TYR A 514 2.15 -28.65 7.50
CA TYR A 514 2.18 -27.63 8.55
C TYR A 514 3.60 -27.09 8.78
N ILE A 515 4.62 -27.97 8.72
CA ILE A 515 6.02 -27.55 8.85
C ILE A 515 6.44 -26.66 7.67
N HIS A 516 6.02 -27.02 6.45
CA HIS A 516 6.30 -26.22 5.25
C HIS A 516 5.64 -24.84 5.32
N ASP A 517 4.36 -24.79 5.69
CA ASP A 517 3.60 -23.55 5.78
C ASP A 517 4.11 -22.67 6.91
N ALA A 518 4.46 -23.26 8.06
CA ALA A 518 5.13 -22.56 9.16
C ALA A 518 6.50 -22.01 8.75
N HIS A 519 7.29 -22.75 7.96
CA HIS A 519 8.54 -22.24 7.38
C HIS A 519 8.33 -21.04 6.48
N LYS A 520 7.34 -21.11 5.59
CA LYS A 520 7.00 -19.99 4.71
C LYS A 520 6.59 -18.76 5.52
N LEU A 521 5.67 -18.92 6.46
CA LEU A 521 5.17 -17.84 7.31
C LEU A 521 6.28 -17.24 8.19
N TYR A 522 7.12 -18.07 8.80
CA TYR A 522 8.26 -17.63 9.60
C TYR A 522 9.27 -16.83 8.76
N LYS A 523 9.57 -17.32 7.55
CA LYS A 523 10.48 -16.63 6.61
C LYS A 523 9.93 -15.26 6.20
N GLU A 524 8.63 -15.16 5.93
CA GLU A 524 7.96 -13.89 5.62
C GLU A 524 8.04 -12.92 6.81
N CYS A 525 7.65 -13.35 8.02
CA CYS A 525 7.71 -12.50 9.22
C CYS A 525 9.14 -12.07 9.58
N LYS A 526 10.12 -12.94 9.36
CA LYS A 526 11.55 -12.63 9.55
C LYS A 526 12.04 -11.61 8.51
N ALA A 527 11.61 -11.71 7.26
CA ALA A 527 11.96 -10.73 6.23
C ALA A 527 11.36 -9.35 6.51
N LEU A 528 10.11 -9.28 7.00
CA LEU A 528 9.46 -8.03 7.39
C LEU A 528 10.18 -7.32 8.54
N SER A 529 10.75 -8.08 9.48
CA SER A 529 11.30 -7.52 10.73
C SER A 529 12.82 -7.50 10.81
N LEU A 530 13.51 -7.67 9.68
CA LEU A 530 14.98 -7.77 9.61
C LEU A 530 15.69 -6.52 10.15
N GLU A 531 15.14 -5.33 9.91
CA GLU A 531 15.75 -4.05 10.27
C GLU A 531 15.26 -3.48 11.61
N TRP A 532 14.36 -4.17 12.31
CA TRP A 532 13.68 -3.60 13.50
C TRP A 532 14.51 -3.67 14.78
N GLY A 533 15.69 -4.32 14.76
CA GLY A 533 16.64 -4.31 15.88
C GLY A 533 16.15 -5.05 17.13
N TRP A 534 15.50 -6.20 16.95
CA TRP A 534 14.93 -6.98 18.05
C TRP A 534 15.91 -7.34 19.17
N PRO A 535 15.43 -7.42 20.43
CA PRO A 535 16.23 -7.95 21.51
C PRO A 535 16.57 -9.43 21.25
N GLN A 536 17.81 -9.82 21.53
CA GLN A 536 18.26 -11.21 21.34
C GLN A 536 17.70 -12.16 22.41
N PHE A 537 17.41 -11.64 23.60
CA PHE A 537 16.90 -12.39 24.75
C PHE A 537 15.77 -11.61 25.42
N PRO A 538 14.84 -12.28 26.13
CA PRO A 538 13.84 -11.60 26.94
C PRO A 538 14.50 -10.65 27.94
N GLU A 539 13.95 -9.45 28.09
CA GLU A 539 14.45 -8.48 29.07
C GLU A 539 14.45 -9.07 30.50
N PRO A 540 15.39 -8.67 31.39
CA PRO A 540 15.37 -9.08 32.79
C PRO A 540 14.06 -8.68 33.48
N LEU A 541 13.58 -9.51 34.42
CA LEU A 541 12.38 -9.19 35.20
C LEU A 541 12.60 -7.89 35.99
N ALA A 542 11.79 -6.88 35.70
CA ALA A 542 11.76 -5.66 36.51
C ALA A 542 11.10 -5.96 37.87
N PRO A 543 11.49 -5.29 38.96
CA PRO A 543 10.77 -5.38 40.22
C PRO A 543 9.34 -4.83 40.04
N LEU A 544 8.36 -5.74 40.05
CA LEU A 544 6.94 -5.39 39.93
C LEU A 544 6.54 -4.42 41.07
N PRO A 545 5.79 -3.35 40.78
CA PRO A 545 5.06 -2.64 41.81
C PRO A 545 4.06 -3.62 42.44
N VAL A 546 4.13 -3.76 43.77
CA VAL A 546 3.20 -4.58 44.55
C VAL A 546 1.77 -4.06 44.27
N ASN A 547 0.92 -4.89 43.67
CA ASN A 547 -0.49 -4.66 43.29
C ASN A 547 -0.83 -4.10 41.89
N SER A 548 0.03 -4.22 40.87
CA SER A 548 -0.44 -3.99 39.48
C SER A 548 -0.93 -5.28 38.82
N ASP A 549 -2.24 -5.39 38.55
CA ASP A 549 -2.78 -6.43 37.69
C ASP A 549 -2.20 -6.27 36.27
N PHE A 550 -1.62 -7.34 35.72
CA PHE A 550 -1.09 -7.33 34.36
C PHE A 550 -2.23 -7.20 33.33
N PHE A 551 -1.97 -6.48 32.24
CA PHE A 551 -2.87 -6.36 31.12
C PHE A 551 -2.12 -6.63 29.81
N GLU A 552 -2.58 -7.64 29.07
CA GLU A 552 -1.96 -8.10 27.82
C GLU A 552 -2.07 -7.12 26.65
N GLY A 553 -2.88 -6.06 26.82
CA GLY A 553 -3.23 -5.12 25.76
C GLY A 553 -4.56 -5.51 25.09
N HIS A 554 -5.26 -4.52 24.54
CA HIS A 554 -6.65 -4.70 24.10
C HIS A 554 -6.77 -5.70 22.95
N PHE A 555 -5.82 -5.70 22.00
CA PHE A 555 -5.85 -6.59 20.86
C PHE A 555 -5.68 -8.07 21.25
N LEU A 556 -4.68 -8.39 22.09
CA LEU A 556 -4.50 -9.74 22.60
C LEU A 556 -5.66 -10.17 23.50
N GLN A 557 -6.21 -9.26 24.29
CA GLN A 557 -7.39 -9.54 25.11
C GLN A 557 -8.55 -10.04 24.23
N VAL A 558 -8.89 -9.31 23.16
CA VAL A 558 -9.97 -9.69 22.24
C VAL A 558 -9.67 -11.01 21.52
N LEU A 559 -8.44 -11.23 21.06
CA LEU A 559 -8.07 -12.50 20.42
C LEU A 559 -8.18 -13.69 21.38
N PHE A 560 -7.76 -13.52 22.63
CA PHE A 560 -7.86 -14.57 23.65
C PHE A 560 -9.30 -14.82 24.09
N ASP A 561 -10.13 -13.78 24.17
CA ASP A 561 -11.56 -13.92 24.43
C ASP A 561 -12.23 -14.70 23.29
N ARG A 562 -11.90 -14.38 22.02
CA ARG A 562 -12.38 -15.14 20.86
C ARG A 562 -11.90 -16.60 20.87
N ILE A 563 -10.65 -16.88 21.23
CA ILE A 563 -10.16 -18.27 21.37
C ILE A 563 -10.89 -19.01 22.51
N ALA A 564 -11.22 -18.34 23.61
CA ALA A 564 -11.98 -18.96 24.70
C ALA A 564 -13.38 -19.44 24.24
N HIS A 565 -13.95 -18.79 23.21
CA HIS A 565 -15.24 -19.14 22.60
C HIS A 565 -15.12 -19.93 21.28
N ILE A 566 -13.95 -20.51 20.97
CA ILE A 566 -13.70 -21.24 19.69
C ILE A 566 -14.70 -22.37 19.41
N LEU A 567 -15.28 -22.96 20.46
CA LEU A 567 -16.26 -24.04 20.40
C LEU A 567 -17.71 -23.56 20.13
N GLU A 568 -17.94 -22.26 20.17
CA GLU A 568 -19.28 -21.65 20.15
C GLU A 568 -19.46 -20.67 18.97
N GLN A 569 -18.37 -20.28 18.32
CA GLN A 569 -18.38 -19.29 17.24
C GLN A 569 -18.31 -19.93 15.83
N PRO A 570 -18.66 -19.17 14.77
CA PRO A 570 -18.63 -19.68 13.40
C PRO A 570 -17.25 -20.16 12.96
N TYR A 571 -17.24 -21.10 12.02
CA TYR A 571 -16.02 -21.70 11.51
C TYR A 571 -15.12 -20.70 10.79
N GLU A 572 -15.70 -19.84 9.98
CA GLU A 572 -15.00 -18.81 9.23
C GLU A 572 -14.33 -17.81 10.17
N LEU A 573 -15.00 -17.42 11.27
CA LEU A 573 -14.44 -16.56 12.30
C LEU A 573 -13.28 -17.25 13.03
N ASN A 574 -13.45 -18.53 13.40
CA ASN A 574 -12.39 -19.34 14.01
C ASN A 574 -11.11 -19.34 13.15
N LEU A 575 -11.24 -19.58 11.84
CA LEU A 575 -10.11 -19.59 10.91
C LEU A 575 -9.37 -18.25 10.88
N GLN A 576 -10.09 -17.13 10.91
CA GLN A 576 -9.46 -15.80 10.88
C GLN A 576 -8.73 -15.50 12.20
N VAL A 577 -9.34 -15.81 13.36
CA VAL A 577 -8.71 -15.61 14.67
C VAL A 577 -7.42 -16.42 14.78
N THR A 578 -7.45 -17.70 14.38
CA THR A 578 -6.26 -18.56 14.41
C THR A 578 -5.21 -18.10 13.40
N SER A 579 -5.59 -17.62 12.21
CA SER A 579 -4.66 -17.06 11.23
C SER A 579 -3.87 -15.87 11.78
N VAL A 580 -4.57 -14.92 12.43
CA VAL A 580 -3.93 -13.75 13.06
C VAL A 580 -2.96 -14.19 14.16
N LEU A 581 -3.37 -15.10 15.05
CA LEU A 581 -2.50 -15.61 16.11
C LEU A 581 -1.31 -16.41 15.60
N SER A 582 -1.49 -17.26 14.57
CA SER A 582 -0.40 -18.00 13.91
C SER A 582 0.65 -17.05 13.32
N ARG A 583 0.23 -15.95 12.68
CA ARG A 583 1.15 -14.92 12.17
C ARG A 583 1.85 -14.16 13.29
N LEU A 584 1.15 -13.77 14.36
CA LEU A 584 1.77 -13.15 15.54
C LEU A 584 2.82 -14.07 16.17
N ALA A 585 2.51 -15.35 16.31
CA ALA A 585 3.42 -16.36 16.85
C ALA A 585 4.66 -16.58 15.97
N ALA A 586 4.54 -16.37 14.65
CA ALA A 586 5.62 -16.50 13.69
C ALA A 586 6.64 -15.34 13.73
N PHE A 587 6.34 -14.18 14.31
CA PHE A 587 7.35 -13.12 14.42
C PHE A 587 8.54 -13.55 15.32
N PRO A 588 9.80 -13.26 14.92
CA PRO A 588 11.00 -13.67 15.64
C PRO A 588 11.30 -12.74 16.84
N HIS A 589 10.33 -12.59 17.75
CA HIS A 589 10.47 -11.77 18.96
C HIS A 589 10.48 -12.64 20.23
N PRO A 590 11.40 -12.44 21.19
CA PRO A 590 11.51 -13.27 22.38
C PRO A 590 10.27 -13.18 23.29
N HIS A 591 9.70 -11.99 23.51
CA HIS A 591 8.49 -11.85 24.34
C HIS A 591 7.24 -12.46 23.69
N LEU A 592 7.14 -12.45 22.35
CA LEU A 592 6.04 -13.15 21.66
C LEU A 592 6.20 -14.65 21.75
N HIS A 593 7.42 -15.15 21.60
CA HIS A 593 7.70 -16.57 21.77
C HIS A 593 7.36 -17.03 23.19
N GLU A 594 7.82 -16.31 24.21
CA GLU A 594 7.51 -16.62 25.61
C GLU A 594 6.00 -16.56 25.89
N TYR A 595 5.32 -15.49 25.50
CA TYR A 595 3.93 -15.27 25.88
C TYR A 595 2.91 -16.12 25.09
N LEU A 596 3.18 -16.41 23.82
CA LEU A 596 2.27 -17.18 22.94
C LEU A 596 2.63 -18.67 22.84
N LEU A 597 3.91 -19.03 22.98
CA LEU A 597 4.40 -20.36 22.62
C LEU A 597 5.07 -21.13 23.77
N ASP A 598 5.37 -20.52 24.93
CA ASP A 598 5.94 -21.25 26.08
C ASP A 598 4.83 -21.78 27.01
N PRO A 599 4.57 -23.09 27.06
CA PRO A 599 3.60 -23.69 27.96
C PRO A 599 4.07 -23.74 29.41
N TYR A 600 5.36 -23.52 29.68
CA TYR A 600 5.97 -23.63 31.01
C TYR A 600 6.16 -22.29 31.71
N ILE A 601 5.58 -21.22 31.15
CA ILE A 601 5.62 -19.89 31.73
C ILE A 601 4.93 -19.85 33.10
N SER A 602 5.63 -19.34 34.11
CA SER A 602 5.06 -19.10 35.44
C SER A 602 4.31 -17.78 35.43
N LEU A 603 3.00 -17.83 35.19
CA LEU A 603 2.17 -16.63 35.06
C LEU A 603 1.99 -15.92 36.40
N ALA A 604 2.02 -14.59 36.36
CA ALA A 604 1.61 -13.74 37.48
C ALA A 604 0.11 -13.97 37.83
N PRO A 605 -0.34 -13.69 39.06
CA PRO A 605 -1.74 -13.82 39.44
C PRO A 605 -2.67 -13.09 38.45
N ARG A 606 -3.82 -13.69 38.13
CA ARG A 606 -4.83 -13.17 37.19
C ARG A 606 -4.35 -12.92 35.75
N SER A 607 -3.13 -13.38 35.41
CA SER A 607 -2.62 -13.35 34.05
C SER A 607 -2.98 -14.63 33.30
N ARG A 608 -3.15 -14.53 31.98
CA ARG A 608 -3.31 -15.67 31.07
C ARG A 608 -2.22 -15.65 30.01
N SER A 609 -1.95 -16.78 29.38
CA SER A 609 -1.19 -16.93 28.13
C SER A 609 -2.07 -17.62 27.08
N LEU A 610 -1.62 -17.64 25.83
CA LEU A 610 -2.33 -18.40 24.78
C LEU A 610 -2.48 -19.87 25.18
N PHE A 611 -1.42 -20.48 25.71
CA PHE A 611 -1.46 -21.88 26.16
C PHE A 611 -2.46 -22.09 27.31
N SER A 612 -2.50 -21.21 28.31
CA SER A 612 -3.46 -21.37 29.43
C SER A 612 -4.91 -21.22 28.97
N VAL A 613 -5.18 -20.36 27.98
CA VAL A 613 -6.52 -20.23 27.38
C VAL A 613 -6.90 -21.53 26.65
N LEU A 614 -5.99 -22.09 25.85
CA LEU A 614 -6.25 -23.36 25.15
C LEU A 614 -6.50 -24.53 26.12
N VAL A 615 -5.75 -24.61 27.22
CA VAL A 615 -6.00 -25.61 28.28
C VAL A 615 -7.42 -25.50 28.84
N ARG A 616 -7.91 -24.28 29.09
CA ARG A 616 -9.28 -24.05 29.59
C ARG A 616 -10.34 -24.49 28.57
N VAL A 617 -10.15 -24.14 27.30
CA VAL A 617 -11.03 -24.56 26.19
C VAL A 617 -11.07 -26.08 26.09
N ILE A 618 -9.94 -26.76 26.22
CA ILE A 618 -9.87 -28.22 26.20
C ILE A 618 -10.58 -28.83 27.42
N GLY A 619 -10.44 -28.24 28.61
CA GLY A 619 -11.19 -28.66 29.79
C GLY A 619 -12.70 -28.63 29.58
N ASP A 620 -13.22 -27.56 29.00
CA ASP A 620 -14.63 -27.43 28.62
C ASP A 620 -15.03 -28.44 27.53
N LEU A 621 -14.19 -28.62 26.50
CA LEU A 621 -14.40 -29.64 25.47
C LEU A 621 -14.54 -31.04 26.08
N MET A 622 -13.66 -31.41 27.01
CA MET A 622 -13.69 -32.73 27.66
C MET A 622 -14.99 -32.97 28.43
N GLN A 623 -15.57 -31.93 29.05
CA GLN A 623 -16.88 -32.03 29.70
C GLN A 623 -18.00 -32.19 28.66
N ARG A 624 -17.97 -31.43 27.57
CA ARG A 624 -19.00 -31.49 26.52
C ARG A 624 -18.98 -32.82 25.75
N ILE A 625 -17.81 -33.39 25.48
CA ILE A 625 -17.67 -34.67 24.75
C ILE A 625 -18.44 -35.80 25.44
N GLN A 626 -18.46 -35.82 26.78
CA GLN A 626 -19.14 -36.88 27.56
C GLN A 626 -20.65 -36.94 27.27
N HIS A 627 -21.24 -35.84 26.83
CA HIS A 627 -22.66 -35.73 26.53
C HIS A 627 -23.00 -35.96 25.05
N ILE A 628 -22.01 -36.21 24.18
CA ILE A 628 -22.22 -36.38 22.74
C ILE A 628 -21.98 -37.84 22.34
N PRO A 629 -23.04 -38.62 22.05
CA PRO A 629 -22.86 -40.00 21.60
C PRO A 629 -22.23 -40.03 20.20
N ASN A 630 -21.33 -41.00 19.99
CA ASN A 630 -20.57 -41.23 18.77
C ASN A 630 -19.79 -39.98 18.29
N PHE A 631 -19.21 -39.23 19.25
CA PHE A 631 -18.51 -37.97 19.00
C PHE A 631 -17.46 -38.07 17.88
N THR A 632 -16.52 -39.01 17.97
CA THR A 632 -15.44 -39.16 16.98
C THR A 632 -15.96 -39.45 15.57
N GLU A 633 -16.99 -40.30 15.44
CA GLU A 633 -17.59 -40.62 14.13
C GLU A 633 -18.27 -39.39 13.51
N LYS A 634 -19.02 -38.63 14.32
CA LYS A 634 -19.64 -37.36 13.90
C LYS A 634 -18.61 -36.32 13.49
N LEU A 635 -17.50 -36.22 14.25
CA LEU A 635 -16.42 -35.29 13.94
C LEU A 635 -15.70 -35.65 12.63
N VAL A 636 -15.40 -36.94 12.40
CA VAL A 636 -14.85 -37.42 11.12
C VAL A 636 -15.82 -37.16 9.96
N HIS A 637 -17.13 -37.34 10.19
CA HIS A 637 -18.14 -37.04 9.18
C HIS A 637 -18.16 -35.55 8.81
N ILE A 638 -18.18 -34.67 9.81
CA ILE A 638 -18.17 -33.21 9.59
C ILE A 638 -16.85 -32.76 8.95
N ARG A 639 -15.70 -33.33 9.33
CA ARG A 639 -14.43 -33.02 8.65
C ARG A 639 -14.47 -33.37 7.15
N LYS A 640 -15.13 -34.47 6.78
CA LYS A 640 -15.37 -34.82 5.37
C LYS A 640 -16.42 -33.92 4.71
N GLN A 641 -17.42 -33.45 5.47
CA GLN A 641 -18.48 -32.54 5.03
C GLN A 641 -18.15 -31.05 5.13
N LEU A 642 -17.01 -30.64 5.67
CA LEU A 642 -16.44 -29.31 5.40
C LEU A 642 -16.08 -29.16 3.91
N MET A 643 -16.30 -30.22 3.12
CA MET A 643 -16.46 -30.23 1.66
C MET A 643 -17.94 -30.18 1.15
N GLY A 644 -18.94 -29.87 1.99
CA GLY A 644 -20.36 -29.59 1.71
C GLY A 644 -21.45 -30.35 2.55
N LEU A 645 -22.17 -29.65 3.47
CA LEU A 645 -23.58 -29.83 4.01
C LEU A 645 -23.77 -29.54 5.53
N GLU A 646 -25.01 -29.22 5.98
CA GLU A 646 -25.41 -28.78 7.34
C GLU A 646 -26.12 -29.86 8.21
N MET A 647 -25.89 -29.84 9.54
CA MET A 647 -26.47 -30.72 10.59
C MET A 647 -26.52 -29.98 11.96
N ASP A 648 -27.14 -30.58 12.99
CA ASP A 648 -27.10 -30.08 14.39
C ASP A 648 -25.72 -30.33 15.07
N HIS A 649 -25.34 -29.48 16.03
CA HIS A 649 -24.00 -29.41 16.69
C HIS A 649 -22.81 -29.04 15.78
N VAL A 650 -23.08 -28.51 14.58
CA VAL A 650 -22.04 -28.19 13.60
C VAL A 650 -21.02 -27.16 14.10
N ALA A 651 -21.43 -26.11 14.82
CA ALA A 651 -20.50 -25.09 15.31
C ALA A 651 -19.44 -25.67 16.26
N LEU A 652 -19.87 -26.47 17.26
CA LEU A 652 -18.97 -27.15 18.18
C LEU A 652 -17.99 -28.08 17.45
N LEU A 653 -18.50 -28.92 16.56
CA LEU A 653 -17.67 -29.92 15.86
C LEU A 653 -16.71 -29.25 14.86
N LYS A 654 -17.13 -28.17 14.18
CA LYS A 654 -16.25 -27.33 13.37
C LYS A 654 -15.20 -26.61 14.23
N GLY A 655 -15.56 -26.11 15.41
CA GLY A 655 -14.64 -25.48 16.36
C GLY A 655 -13.58 -26.45 16.87
N VAL A 656 -13.95 -27.70 17.18
CA VAL A 656 -13.00 -28.76 17.56
C VAL A 656 -12.00 -29.06 16.44
N ILE A 657 -12.46 -29.08 15.18
CA ILE A 657 -11.59 -29.26 14.03
C ILE A 657 -10.57 -28.13 13.95
N VAL A 658 -11.01 -26.87 14.03
CA VAL A 658 -10.09 -25.72 13.99
C VAL A 658 -9.13 -25.74 15.17
N LEU A 659 -9.59 -26.08 16.37
CA LEU A 659 -8.74 -26.22 17.56
C LEU A 659 -7.65 -27.29 17.38
N GLU A 660 -8.00 -28.44 16.78
CA GLU A 660 -7.04 -29.49 16.43
C GLU A 660 -5.98 -28.99 15.44
N GLU A 661 -6.40 -28.31 14.37
CA GLU A 661 -5.47 -27.79 13.37
C GLU A 661 -4.59 -26.66 13.91
N PHE A 662 -5.15 -25.74 14.69
CA PHE A 662 -4.42 -24.63 15.28
C PHE A 662 -3.33 -25.11 16.24
N CYS A 663 -3.59 -26.15 17.06
CA CYS A 663 -2.55 -26.73 17.92
C CYS A 663 -1.38 -27.33 17.11
N LYS A 664 -1.66 -27.92 15.93
CA LYS A 664 -0.61 -28.43 15.02
C LYS A 664 0.16 -27.28 14.36
N GLU A 665 -0.53 -26.22 13.95
CA GLU A 665 0.11 -25.02 13.40
C GLU A 665 1.07 -24.39 14.41
N LEU A 666 0.64 -24.17 15.66
CA LEU A 666 1.49 -23.62 16.72
C LEU A 666 2.69 -24.53 17.00
N ALA A 667 2.48 -25.84 17.07
CA ALA A 667 3.55 -26.82 17.22
C ALA A 667 4.57 -26.76 16.07
N ALA A 668 4.09 -26.59 14.83
CA ALA A 668 4.95 -26.42 13.66
C ALA A 668 5.72 -25.09 13.72
N VAL A 669 5.08 -23.99 14.09
CA VAL A 669 5.74 -22.68 14.29
C VAL A 669 6.85 -22.78 15.34
N VAL A 670 6.59 -23.43 16.48
CA VAL A 670 7.63 -23.67 17.51
C VAL A 670 8.82 -24.43 16.92
N PHE A 671 8.55 -25.53 16.20
CA PHE A 671 9.59 -26.36 15.59
C PHE A 671 10.46 -25.56 14.61
N VAL A 672 9.86 -24.73 13.77
CA VAL A 672 10.56 -23.93 12.75
C VAL A 672 11.40 -22.78 13.34
N LYS A 673 10.93 -22.17 14.43
CA LYS A 673 11.64 -21.03 15.07
C LYS A 673 12.97 -21.43 15.68
N HIS A 674 13.14 -22.69 16.02
CA HIS A 674 14.37 -23.25 16.59
C HIS A 674 15.09 -24.09 15.53
N PRO A 675 15.99 -23.50 14.73
CA PRO A 675 16.76 -24.30 13.79
C PRO A 675 17.58 -25.32 14.57
N VAL A 676 17.45 -26.59 14.18
CA VAL A 676 18.43 -27.63 14.52
C VAL A 676 19.76 -27.10 13.98
N GLU A 677 20.75 -26.90 14.85
CA GLU A 677 22.10 -26.55 14.40
C GLU A 677 22.54 -27.67 13.45
N GLU A 678 22.67 -27.35 12.15
CA GLU A 678 23.31 -28.25 11.19
C GLU A 678 24.76 -28.46 11.67
N CYS A 679 25.00 -29.59 12.34
CA CYS A 679 26.32 -30.07 12.74
C CYS A 679 27.19 -30.42 11.54
#